data_AF-A0A6J7CT79-F1
#
_entry.id   AF-A0A6J7CT79-F1
#
_cell.length_a   1.000
_cell.length_b   1.000
_cell.length_c   1.000
_cell.angle_alpha   90.00
_cell.angle_beta   90.00
_cell.angle_gamma   90.00
#
_symmetry.space_group_name_H-M   'P 1'
#
loop_
_entity.id
_entity.type
_entity.pdbx_description
1 polymer ?
#
loop_
_entity_poly.entity_id
_entity_poly.type
_entity_poly.pdbx_seq_one_letter_code
_entity_poly.pdbx_strand_id
1 'polypeptide(L)'
;MAGLAPVTVPRWWNERRYGLFVHSNIATVPSFAPIGEYADWYWSHMGTDQLEDVALHPKPMAEVLAYHRDRWAHVEQYDGFIPFLTYHRFDADEQLELATSGGMNYLVHVTKHHDGFCWWDAPGAQRTSVLQGPKRNVMAELADACRRHDVLFGTYYSLLDWADDRYPSASYVDEVLHPHVLDLVERYGSQILWGDGHWGHGPDLWRSEALVERAQQIAASQGHELLVNDRWWHPSPHVTTYEYNAPADIELSPWELCRGVGHSFCNNRVERAEHLLSTGALLDLLTEVIAKGGNLLLNVGPSVDGSIPELQQRPIREVGAWVNKHSDVIHGSRPFDQWGDAQVRYVRVGDELIAVDLAAGSEVALSGITPDRYEVTSVEADDGGALHWEQHRGGVTLSRIDRSPTGLAGVYRVGLRPAAETIRLFDERDGLPRPLQPLLDAAAPGDIVQITDGVYEGPITVPDGVTLRGMGWDRTEVRGAAALVVQLGVDSRLEHVHVSGGPARFFNFHAPAVAMFGAGAALVGCHCDGHVLVGADDVVIQSITGIGVVGWSERTRIERCTFKGMRWDVGIELTGGSGHVIDRNELVDHLCNVRLRDASASLVTENRFEGRWWAVHLVNCDHVEVVDNNMQHTMRAVDVEAGNGSVITGNWVADGDSGALVEFGATDTAVIDNHIERCRIGVLVWDAPTTRIGPNTFVDLHEQDPIVIGPEPA
;
A
#
# COMPACT_ATOMS: atom_id res chain seq x y z
N MET A 1 -21.74 -19.37 17.20
CA MET A 1 -20.62 -18.42 17.34
C MET A 1 -20.41 -18.19 18.83
N ALA A 2 -19.37 -18.78 19.42
CA ALA A 2 -18.95 -18.43 20.77
C ALA A 2 -18.26 -17.06 20.68
N GLY A 3 -18.78 -16.07 21.40
CA GLY A 3 -18.18 -14.73 21.43
C GLY A 3 -16.83 -14.79 22.11
N LEU A 4 -15.75 -14.59 21.35
CA LEU A 4 -14.43 -14.28 21.88
C LEU A 4 -14.55 -12.99 22.71
N ALA A 5 -14.00 -13.00 23.93
CA ALA A 5 -13.91 -11.79 24.73
C ALA A 5 -13.10 -10.72 23.97
N PRO A 6 -13.45 -9.42 24.06
CA PRO A 6 -12.68 -8.39 23.39
C PRO A 6 -11.23 -8.40 23.90
N VAL A 7 -10.28 -8.60 22.99
CA VAL A 7 -8.85 -8.50 23.26
C VAL A 7 -8.56 -7.11 23.78
N THR A 8 -7.94 -7.01 24.95
CA THR A 8 -7.60 -5.72 25.56
C THR A 8 -6.18 -5.36 25.15
N VAL A 9 -6.00 -4.24 24.43
CA VAL A 9 -4.68 -3.69 24.13
C VAL A 9 -3.98 -3.17 25.40
N PRO A 10 -2.64 -3.15 25.44
CA PRO A 10 -1.90 -2.46 26.49
C PRO A 10 -2.36 -1.01 26.69
N ARG A 11 -2.34 -0.52 27.93
CA ARG A 11 -2.85 0.82 28.25
C ARG A 11 -2.10 1.92 27.51
N TRP A 12 -0.79 1.75 27.39
CA TRP A 12 0.08 2.70 26.70
C TRP A 12 -0.25 2.84 25.20
N TRP A 13 -0.97 1.90 24.58
CA TRP A 13 -1.27 1.93 23.14
C TRP A 13 -1.97 3.21 22.70
N ASN A 14 -2.94 3.67 23.50
CA ASN A 14 -3.69 4.89 23.23
C ASN A 14 -2.95 6.16 23.67
N GLU A 15 -1.79 6.02 24.31
CA GLU A 15 -0.96 7.12 24.83
C GLU A 15 0.35 7.28 24.04
N ARG A 16 0.72 6.32 23.20
CA ARG A 16 1.97 6.29 22.42
C ARG A 16 1.66 5.96 20.98
N ARG A 17 1.28 6.99 20.21
CA ARG A 17 0.65 6.85 18.90
C ARG A 17 1.59 6.92 17.70
N TYR A 18 2.87 7.23 17.94
CA TYR A 18 3.90 7.39 16.92
C TYR A 18 5.19 6.66 17.32
N GLY A 19 5.72 5.83 16.42
CA GLY A 19 6.87 4.97 16.67
C GLY A 19 7.89 4.94 15.54
N LEU A 20 9.13 4.59 15.89
CA LEU A 20 10.24 4.36 14.95
C LEU A 20 10.35 2.88 14.62
N PHE A 21 10.33 2.53 13.34
CA PHE A 21 10.72 1.21 12.86
C PHE A 21 12.14 1.29 12.28
N VAL A 22 12.97 0.28 12.54
CA VAL A 22 14.32 0.20 11.97
C VAL A 22 14.52 -1.14 11.26
N HIS A 23 14.70 -1.09 9.94
CA HIS A 23 14.98 -2.26 9.11
C HIS A 23 16.45 -2.33 8.71
N SER A 24 17.11 -3.40 9.11
CA SER A 24 18.44 -3.77 8.65
C SER A 24 18.56 -5.28 8.60
N ASN A 25 19.23 -5.77 7.58
CA ASN A 25 19.60 -7.17 7.39
C ASN A 25 20.89 -7.22 6.54
N ILE A 26 21.26 -8.36 5.95
CA ILE A 26 22.48 -8.44 5.12
C ILE A 26 22.34 -7.59 3.85
N ALA A 27 21.12 -7.40 3.33
CA ALA A 27 20.85 -6.59 2.14
C ALA A 27 21.15 -5.09 2.36
N THR A 28 21.39 -4.66 3.59
CA THR A 28 21.92 -3.32 3.91
C THR A 28 23.27 -3.05 3.21
N VAL A 29 24.04 -4.10 2.90
CA VAL A 29 25.32 -3.98 2.18
C VAL A 29 25.12 -3.60 0.70
N PRO A 30 24.39 -4.40 -0.11
CA PRO A 30 24.10 -4.02 -1.49
C PRO A 30 23.13 -2.84 -1.59
N SER A 31 22.22 -2.68 -0.62
CA SER A 31 21.28 -1.56 -0.41
C SER A 31 20.70 -1.06 -1.73
N PHE A 32 20.05 -1.97 -2.45
CA PHE A 32 19.54 -1.72 -3.80
C PHE A 32 18.26 -2.52 -4.05
N ALA A 33 17.27 -1.84 -4.58
CA ALA A 33 16.14 -2.38 -5.31
C ALA A 33 15.69 -1.29 -6.31
N PRO A 34 14.98 -1.62 -7.40
CA PRO A 34 14.34 -0.59 -8.21
C PRO A 34 13.40 0.29 -7.36
N ILE A 35 13.25 1.55 -7.73
CA ILE A 35 12.40 2.52 -7.02
C ILE A 35 10.95 2.00 -6.99
N GLY A 36 10.38 1.87 -5.79
CA GLY A 36 9.06 1.25 -5.58
C GLY A 36 9.09 -0.17 -5.00
N GLU A 37 10.29 -0.73 -4.83
CA GLU A 37 10.53 -2.08 -4.32
C GLU A 37 11.47 -2.12 -3.09
N TYR A 38 11.41 -3.22 -2.33
CA TYR A 38 12.07 -3.37 -1.03
C TYR A 38 13.51 -3.87 -1.17
N ALA A 39 14.47 -3.05 -0.72
CA ALA A 39 15.88 -3.42 -0.74
C ALA A 39 16.22 -4.58 0.22
N ASP A 40 15.44 -4.79 1.29
CA ASP A 40 15.59 -5.91 2.22
C ASP A 40 15.33 -7.28 1.60
N TRP A 41 14.70 -7.33 0.41
CA TRP A 41 14.44 -8.54 -0.37
C TRP A 41 15.53 -8.86 -1.39
N TYR A 42 16.68 -8.17 -1.35
CA TYR A 42 17.76 -8.33 -2.33
C TYR A 42 18.15 -9.79 -2.62
N TRP A 43 18.23 -10.65 -1.60
CA TRP A 43 18.52 -12.07 -1.80
C TRP A 43 17.48 -12.74 -2.71
N SER A 44 16.21 -12.50 -2.42
CA SER A 44 15.12 -13.09 -3.20
C SER A 44 15.01 -12.49 -4.59
N HIS A 45 15.25 -11.18 -4.75
CA HIS A 45 15.29 -10.53 -6.07
C HIS A 45 16.42 -11.04 -6.96
N MET A 46 17.50 -11.61 -6.40
CA MET A 46 18.51 -12.31 -7.20
C MET A 46 18.01 -13.67 -7.74
N GLY A 47 16.89 -14.19 -7.24
CA GLY A 47 16.35 -15.51 -7.60
C GLY A 47 17.21 -16.68 -7.15
N THR A 48 18.07 -16.47 -6.14
CA THR A 48 19.00 -17.49 -5.61
C THR A 48 18.55 -18.07 -4.28
N ASP A 49 17.48 -17.55 -3.69
CA ASP A 49 16.79 -18.20 -2.58
C ASP A 49 16.11 -19.48 -3.09
N GLN A 50 16.20 -20.58 -2.32
CA GLN A 50 15.65 -21.88 -2.76
C GLN A 50 14.19 -22.10 -2.34
N LEU A 51 13.51 -21.05 -1.86
CA LEU A 51 12.17 -21.16 -1.30
C LEU A 51 11.12 -20.65 -2.31
N GLU A 52 10.29 -21.57 -2.81
CA GLU A 52 9.20 -21.29 -3.77
C GLU A 52 7.89 -20.88 -3.09
N ASP A 53 7.81 -20.98 -1.76
CA ASP A 53 6.58 -20.91 -0.97
C ASP A 53 5.97 -19.49 -0.85
N VAL A 54 6.74 -18.43 -1.16
CA VAL A 54 6.26 -17.04 -1.08
C VAL A 54 6.75 -16.20 -2.28
N ALA A 55 5.90 -16.04 -3.29
CA ALA A 55 6.13 -15.16 -4.45
C ALA A 55 5.42 -13.80 -4.29
N LEU A 56 5.75 -13.06 -3.22
CA LEU A 56 5.16 -11.75 -2.94
C LEU A 56 5.76 -10.63 -3.77
N HIS A 57 7.01 -10.79 -4.21
CA HIS A 57 7.77 -9.83 -4.99
C HIS A 57 8.26 -10.46 -6.30
N PRO A 58 8.54 -9.67 -7.35
CA PRO A 58 9.07 -10.21 -8.61
C PRO A 58 10.44 -10.85 -8.36
N LYS A 59 10.65 -12.08 -8.86
CA LYS A 59 11.97 -12.75 -8.78
C LYS A 59 12.24 -13.68 -9.98
N PRO A 60 13.48 -13.69 -10.52
CA PRO A 60 14.52 -12.70 -10.28
C PRO A 60 14.15 -11.35 -10.92
N MET A 61 14.79 -10.25 -10.49
CA MET A 61 14.61 -8.93 -11.10
C MET A 61 15.83 -8.56 -11.94
N ALA A 62 15.65 -8.25 -13.23
CA ALA A 62 16.75 -7.83 -14.12
C ALA A 62 17.55 -6.64 -13.58
N GLU A 63 16.92 -5.67 -12.93
CA GLU A 63 17.58 -4.51 -12.34
C GLU A 63 18.55 -4.94 -11.24
N VAL A 64 18.13 -5.87 -10.39
CA VAL A 64 18.94 -6.40 -9.28
C VAL A 64 20.07 -7.27 -9.81
N LEU A 65 19.80 -8.10 -10.82
CA LEU A 65 20.83 -8.92 -11.48
C LEU A 65 21.89 -8.04 -12.18
N ALA A 66 21.47 -7.01 -12.91
CA ALA A 66 22.38 -6.06 -13.56
C ALA A 66 23.25 -5.33 -12.53
N TYR A 67 22.63 -4.83 -11.46
CA TYR A 67 23.35 -4.18 -10.37
C TYR A 67 24.33 -5.13 -9.65
N HIS A 68 23.91 -6.37 -9.39
CA HIS A 68 24.77 -7.38 -8.78
C HIS A 68 25.97 -7.71 -9.66
N ARG A 69 25.75 -7.94 -10.96
CA ARG A 69 26.83 -8.19 -11.94
C ARG A 69 27.84 -7.05 -11.94
N ASP A 70 27.37 -5.80 -11.96
CA ASP A 70 28.24 -4.65 -12.15
C ASP A 70 29.02 -4.25 -10.88
N ARG A 71 28.44 -4.45 -9.69
CA ARG A 71 29.03 -4.00 -8.41
C ARG A 71 29.55 -5.14 -7.52
N TRP A 72 28.95 -6.31 -7.63
CA TRP A 72 29.06 -7.39 -6.65
C TRP A 72 29.36 -8.76 -7.26
N ALA A 73 29.77 -8.86 -8.53
CA ALA A 73 30.08 -10.15 -9.18
C ALA A 73 31.16 -11.00 -8.46
N HIS A 74 31.91 -10.43 -7.52
CA HIS A 74 32.87 -11.15 -6.67
C HIS A 74 32.23 -11.79 -5.42
N VAL A 75 30.96 -11.51 -5.14
CA VAL A 75 30.15 -12.08 -4.06
C VAL A 75 29.26 -13.16 -4.67
N GLU A 76 29.76 -14.39 -4.74
CA GLU A 76 29.06 -15.51 -5.39
C GLU A 76 27.88 -16.06 -4.59
N GLN A 77 27.89 -15.87 -3.27
CA GLN A 77 26.84 -16.30 -2.35
C GLN A 77 26.42 -15.12 -1.47
N TYR A 78 25.14 -15.05 -1.12
CA TYR A 78 24.57 -13.94 -0.37
C TYR A 78 25.29 -13.66 0.97
N ASP A 79 25.72 -14.70 1.69
CA ASP A 79 26.50 -14.56 2.94
C ASP A 79 27.88 -13.92 2.74
N GLY A 80 28.39 -13.87 1.51
CA GLY A 80 29.60 -13.14 1.16
C GLY A 80 29.46 -11.61 1.38
N PHE A 81 28.25 -11.09 1.60
CA PHE A 81 28.04 -9.71 2.01
C PHE A 81 28.34 -9.44 3.50
N ILE A 82 28.25 -10.44 4.37
CA ILE A 82 28.40 -10.28 5.84
C ILE A 82 29.72 -9.58 6.24
N PRO A 83 30.89 -9.88 5.64
CA PRO A 83 32.14 -9.18 5.97
C PRO A 83 32.12 -7.68 5.68
N PHE A 84 31.25 -7.21 4.79
CA PHE A 84 31.12 -5.79 4.46
C PHE A 84 30.11 -5.06 5.38
N LEU A 85 29.30 -5.79 6.14
CA LEU A 85 28.37 -5.23 7.12
C LEU A 85 29.13 -4.79 8.38
N THR A 86 29.67 -3.57 8.36
CA THR A 86 30.58 -3.08 9.43
C THR A 86 29.85 -2.54 10.65
N TYR A 87 28.78 -1.76 10.47
CA TYR A 87 28.01 -1.15 11.55
C TYR A 87 28.82 -0.35 12.59
N HIS A 88 30.01 0.14 12.19
CA HIS A 88 30.99 0.75 13.09
C HIS A 88 30.62 2.17 13.58
N ARG A 89 29.65 2.82 12.94
CA ARG A 89 29.06 4.11 13.31
C ARG A 89 27.67 3.97 13.92
N PHE A 90 27.19 2.75 14.18
CA PHE A 90 25.96 2.55 14.92
C PHE A 90 26.12 3.08 16.35
N ASP A 91 25.16 3.89 16.77
CA ASP A 91 24.98 4.37 18.13
C ASP A 91 23.50 4.27 18.48
N ALA A 92 23.19 3.50 19.54
CA ALA A 92 21.82 3.32 20.00
C ALA A 92 21.24 4.64 20.54
N ASP A 93 22.01 5.46 21.25
CA ASP A 93 21.53 6.73 21.78
C ASP A 93 21.22 7.71 20.64
N GLU A 94 22.02 7.77 19.57
CA GLU A 94 21.70 8.61 18.40
C GLU A 94 20.38 8.20 17.72
N GLN A 95 20.06 6.90 17.66
CA GLN A 95 18.77 6.45 17.13
C GLN A 95 17.60 6.84 18.04
N LEU A 96 17.77 6.76 19.36
CA LEU A 96 16.75 7.18 20.32
C LEU A 96 16.59 8.70 20.37
N GLU A 97 17.66 9.47 20.14
CA GLU A 97 17.60 10.92 19.96
C GLU A 97 16.83 11.28 18.68
N LEU A 98 17.00 10.55 17.59
CA LEU A 98 16.17 10.73 16.40
C LEU A 98 14.69 10.45 16.71
N ALA A 99 14.38 9.32 17.37
CA ALA A 99 13.01 8.96 17.73
C ALA A 99 12.35 10.03 18.61
N THR A 100 13.01 10.41 19.72
CA THR A 100 12.48 11.40 20.67
C THR A 100 12.40 12.80 20.07
N SER A 101 13.38 13.22 19.26
CA SER A 101 13.30 14.50 18.53
C SER A 101 12.15 14.53 17.52
N GLY A 102 11.79 13.37 16.95
CA GLY A 102 10.62 13.16 16.11
C GLY A 102 9.28 13.12 16.85
N GLY A 103 9.28 13.06 18.19
CA GLY A 103 8.08 12.86 19.00
C GLY A 103 7.58 11.41 19.05
N MET A 104 8.43 10.44 18.70
CA MET A 104 8.10 9.01 18.75
C MET A 104 8.27 8.48 20.19
N ASN A 105 7.44 7.52 20.58
CA ASN A 105 7.43 6.99 21.96
C ASN A 105 7.66 5.48 22.07
N TYR A 106 7.81 4.80 20.94
CA TYR A 106 8.21 3.41 20.87
C TYR A 106 9.12 3.16 19.68
N LEU A 107 9.97 2.15 19.78
CA LEU A 107 10.90 1.72 18.75
C LEU A 107 10.70 0.23 18.51
N VAL A 108 10.54 -0.16 17.25
CA VAL A 108 10.56 -1.56 16.81
C VAL A 108 11.80 -1.76 15.94
N HIS A 109 12.69 -2.68 16.31
CA HIS A 109 13.84 -3.02 15.47
C HIS A 109 13.69 -4.41 14.87
N VAL A 110 14.07 -4.57 13.60
CA VAL A 110 14.20 -5.88 12.96
C VAL A 110 15.28 -6.68 13.67
N THR A 111 14.85 -7.70 14.42
CA THR A 111 15.77 -8.58 15.14
C THR A 111 16.29 -9.67 14.20
N LYS A 112 15.40 -10.21 13.36
CA LYS A 112 15.68 -11.18 12.30
C LYS A 112 14.73 -10.92 11.13
N HIS A 113 15.27 -10.69 9.94
CA HIS A 113 14.48 -10.59 8.70
C HIS A 113 14.30 -11.96 8.03
N HIS A 114 13.65 -12.01 6.87
CA HIS A 114 13.48 -13.23 6.06
C HIS A 114 14.81 -13.88 5.67
N ASP A 115 15.89 -13.10 5.60
CA ASP A 115 17.20 -13.66 5.31
C ASP A 115 17.78 -14.49 6.46
N GLY A 116 17.20 -14.47 7.66
CA GLY A 116 17.62 -15.28 8.82
C GLY A 116 18.76 -14.70 9.65
N PHE A 117 19.28 -13.50 9.34
CA PHE A 117 20.38 -12.90 10.10
C PHE A 117 19.88 -12.27 11.41
N CYS A 118 20.42 -12.72 12.54
CA CYS A 118 19.99 -12.26 13.87
C CYS A 118 20.87 -11.12 14.40
N TRP A 119 20.26 -10.02 14.83
CA TRP A 119 20.95 -8.83 15.39
C TRP A 119 21.29 -8.92 16.90
N TRP A 120 21.22 -10.14 17.44
CA TRP A 120 21.59 -10.46 18.83
C TRP A 120 22.19 -11.86 18.92
N ASP A 121 22.71 -12.22 20.10
CA ASP A 121 23.20 -13.57 20.39
C ASP A 121 22.03 -14.56 20.55
N ALA A 122 21.34 -14.85 19.45
CA ALA A 122 20.12 -15.65 19.42
C ALA A 122 20.40 -17.12 19.82
N PRO A 123 19.54 -17.76 20.65
CA PRO A 123 19.76 -19.12 21.09
C PRO A 123 19.98 -20.11 19.94
N GLY A 124 21.10 -20.83 19.98
CA GLY A 124 21.44 -21.84 18.96
C GLY A 124 21.81 -21.32 17.58
N ALA A 125 21.77 -20.00 17.34
CA ALA A 125 22.06 -19.41 16.03
C ALA A 125 23.57 -19.19 15.83
N GLN A 126 24.05 -19.48 14.62
CA GLN A 126 25.43 -19.17 14.20
C GLN A 126 25.52 -17.90 13.35
N ARG A 127 24.39 -17.51 12.73
CA ARG A 127 24.29 -16.38 11.79
C ARG A 127 23.80 -15.13 12.52
N THR A 128 24.67 -14.59 13.36
CA THR A 128 24.36 -13.46 14.23
C THR A 128 25.34 -12.30 14.07
N SER A 129 24.90 -11.08 14.36
CA SER A 129 25.75 -9.88 14.40
C SER A 129 26.81 -9.94 15.50
N VAL A 130 26.66 -10.82 16.48
CA VAL A 130 27.64 -11.04 17.57
C VAL A 130 28.78 -11.94 17.09
N LEU A 131 28.44 -13.01 16.37
CA LEU A 131 29.42 -13.99 15.88
C LEU A 131 30.02 -13.61 14.54
N GLN A 132 29.38 -12.74 13.75
CA GLN A 132 29.78 -12.38 12.39
C GLN A 132 29.62 -10.86 12.14
N GLY A 133 30.12 -10.39 11.00
CA GLY A 133 29.99 -8.98 10.57
C GLY A 133 30.36 -7.98 11.68
N PRO A 134 29.39 -7.21 12.23
CA PRO A 134 29.64 -6.13 13.20
C PRO A 134 30.31 -6.54 14.53
N LYS A 135 30.24 -7.83 14.91
CA LYS A 135 30.70 -8.35 16.22
C LYS A 135 30.09 -7.62 17.43
N ARG A 136 28.79 -7.31 17.33
CA ARG A 136 28.05 -6.45 18.25
C ARG A 136 26.66 -7.00 18.55
N ASN A 137 26.18 -6.84 19.79
CA ASN A 137 24.81 -7.18 20.18
C ASN A 137 23.93 -5.91 20.13
N VAL A 138 23.34 -5.66 18.96
CA VAL A 138 22.58 -4.43 18.71
C VAL A 138 21.30 -4.38 19.56
N MET A 139 20.65 -5.53 19.80
CA MET A 139 19.42 -5.58 20.60
C MET A 139 19.68 -5.25 22.08
N ALA A 140 20.82 -5.67 22.65
CA ALA A 140 21.19 -5.30 24.01
C ALA A 140 21.33 -3.78 24.15
N GLU A 141 22.05 -3.15 23.22
CA GLU A 141 22.34 -1.72 23.26
C GLU A 141 21.08 -0.87 23.06
N LEU A 142 20.20 -1.26 22.14
CA LEU A 142 18.91 -0.60 21.93
C LEU A 142 17.97 -0.76 23.11
N ALA A 143 17.87 -1.94 23.70
CA ALA A 143 17.03 -2.15 24.87
C ALA A 143 17.48 -1.25 26.04
N ASP A 144 18.79 -1.12 26.25
CA ASP A 144 19.34 -0.23 27.29
C ASP A 144 19.14 1.25 26.95
N ALA A 145 19.28 1.65 25.68
CA ALA A 145 19.01 3.03 25.25
C ALA A 145 17.53 3.39 25.39
N CYS A 146 16.61 2.52 24.97
CA CYS A 146 15.17 2.70 25.15
C CYS A 146 14.80 2.97 26.62
N ARG A 147 15.40 2.23 27.57
CA ARG A 147 15.23 2.48 29.01
C ARG A 147 15.74 3.85 29.45
N ARG A 148 16.87 4.32 28.91
CA ARG A 148 17.43 5.64 29.25
C ARG A 148 16.57 6.80 28.73
N HIS A 149 15.93 6.62 27.57
CA HIS A 149 15.17 7.66 26.87
C HIS A 149 13.65 7.58 27.07
N ASP A 150 13.14 6.66 27.90
CA ASP A 150 11.71 6.40 28.11
C ASP A 150 10.93 6.11 26.81
N VAL A 151 11.56 5.34 25.91
CA VAL A 151 10.96 4.82 24.68
C VAL A 151 10.63 3.35 24.88
N LEU A 152 9.44 2.91 24.50
CA LEU A 152 9.09 1.49 24.59
C LEU A 152 9.89 0.68 23.58
N PHE A 153 10.57 -0.36 24.04
CA PHE A 153 11.33 -1.26 23.20
C PHE A 153 10.44 -2.39 22.65
N GLY A 154 10.44 -2.52 21.33
CA GLY A 154 9.73 -3.53 20.56
C GLY A 154 10.66 -4.26 19.60
N THR A 155 10.26 -5.47 19.22
CA THR A 155 11.07 -6.36 18.38
C THR A 155 10.24 -6.88 17.21
N TYR A 156 10.77 -6.71 16.01
CA TYR A 156 10.27 -7.38 14.82
C TYR A 156 10.96 -8.73 14.65
N TYR A 157 10.19 -9.76 14.28
CA TYR A 157 10.71 -11.08 13.98
C TYR A 157 10.01 -11.71 12.78
N SER A 158 10.80 -12.14 11.79
CA SER A 158 10.32 -12.90 10.64
C SER A 158 10.13 -14.38 10.97
N LEU A 159 8.93 -14.89 10.77
CA LEU A 159 8.60 -16.31 10.82
C LEU A 159 9.24 -17.04 9.62
N LEU A 160 9.26 -16.40 8.45
CA LEU A 160 9.99 -16.82 7.24
C LEU A 160 11.51 -16.81 7.47
N ASP A 161 12.21 -17.83 6.99
CA ASP A 161 13.67 -17.93 7.09
C ASP A 161 14.27 -18.63 5.87
N TRP A 162 14.82 -17.85 4.93
CA TRP A 162 15.46 -18.34 3.72
C TRP A 162 16.79 -19.08 3.98
N ALA A 163 17.37 -18.94 5.18
CA ALA A 163 18.69 -19.48 5.50
C ALA A 163 18.66 -20.76 6.35
N ASP A 164 17.50 -21.15 6.89
CA ASP A 164 17.38 -22.32 7.76
C ASP A 164 16.72 -23.49 7.01
N ASP A 165 17.46 -24.55 6.73
CA ASP A 165 16.96 -25.75 6.03
C ASP A 165 15.81 -26.46 6.77
N ARG A 166 15.59 -26.17 8.06
CA ARG A 166 14.43 -26.69 8.79
C ARG A 166 13.16 -25.94 8.43
N TYR A 167 13.24 -24.76 7.83
CA TYR A 167 12.06 -24.00 7.42
C TYR A 167 11.41 -24.63 6.17
N PRO A 168 10.08 -24.78 6.12
CA PRO A 168 9.10 -24.64 7.20
C PRO A 168 8.82 -26.00 7.87
N SER A 169 9.11 -26.17 9.16
CA SER A 169 8.81 -27.42 9.87
C SER A 169 8.61 -27.23 11.37
N ALA A 170 8.07 -28.27 12.02
CA ALA A 170 7.89 -28.28 13.47
C ALA A 170 9.23 -28.11 14.22
N SER A 171 10.34 -28.67 13.71
CA SER A 171 11.65 -28.51 14.34
C SER A 171 12.17 -27.08 14.24
N TYR A 172 11.94 -26.39 13.12
CA TYR A 172 12.23 -24.95 13.05
C TYR A 172 11.44 -24.17 14.11
N VAL A 173 10.15 -24.49 14.27
CA VAL A 173 9.30 -23.83 15.28
C VAL A 173 9.80 -24.09 16.71
N ASP A 174 10.13 -25.34 17.05
CA ASP A 174 10.56 -25.75 18.40
C ASP A 174 11.98 -25.31 18.76
N GLU A 175 12.89 -25.33 17.78
CA GLU A 175 14.33 -25.16 18.03
C GLU A 175 14.83 -23.75 17.68
N VAL A 176 14.08 -22.98 16.88
CA VAL A 176 14.48 -21.65 16.41
C VAL A 176 13.44 -20.61 16.78
N LEU A 177 12.25 -20.66 16.18
CA LEU A 177 11.25 -19.59 16.26
C LEU A 177 10.82 -19.31 17.71
N HIS A 178 10.32 -20.33 18.42
CA HIS A 178 9.85 -20.14 19.79
C HIS A 178 10.98 -19.73 20.74
N PRO A 179 12.14 -20.42 20.76
CA PRO A 179 13.27 -19.99 21.59
C PRO A 179 13.73 -18.56 21.30
N HIS A 180 13.79 -18.13 20.04
CA HIS A 180 14.23 -16.79 19.67
C HIS A 180 13.26 -15.72 20.16
N VAL A 181 11.96 -15.89 19.90
CA VAL A 181 10.95 -14.91 20.29
C VAL A 181 10.84 -14.79 21.82
N LEU A 182 10.84 -15.92 22.54
CA LEU A 182 10.79 -15.90 24.00
C LEU A 182 12.04 -15.25 24.60
N ASP A 183 13.20 -15.46 24.01
CA ASP A 183 14.47 -14.88 24.43
C ASP A 183 14.50 -13.34 24.27
N LEU A 184 13.91 -12.81 23.20
CA LEU A 184 13.73 -11.37 22.98
C LEU A 184 12.89 -10.72 24.09
N VAL A 185 11.81 -11.39 24.53
CA VAL A 185 10.99 -10.91 25.64
C VAL A 185 11.73 -11.06 26.97
N GLU A 186 12.34 -12.23 27.22
CA GLU A 186 12.95 -12.55 28.51
C GLU A 186 14.22 -11.74 28.79
N ARG A 187 15.19 -11.71 27.86
CA ARG A 187 16.48 -11.05 28.10
C ARG A 187 16.48 -9.56 27.80
N TYR A 188 15.70 -9.13 26.81
CA TYR A 188 15.75 -7.76 26.31
C TYR A 188 14.54 -6.93 26.72
N GLY A 189 13.46 -7.56 27.23
CA GLY A 189 12.28 -6.86 27.75
C GLY A 189 11.42 -6.25 26.64
N SER A 190 11.28 -6.95 25.51
CA SER A 190 10.40 -6.51 24.42
C SER A 190 8.95 -6.38 24.88
N GLN A 191 8.34 -5.24 24.57
CA GLN A 191 6.94 -4.91 24.88
C GLN A 191 6.05 -4.93 23.63
N ILE A 192 6.63 -5.16 22.46
CA ILE A 192 5.92 -5.31 21.18
C ILE A 192 6.54 -6.49 20.43
N LEU A 193 5.73 -7.51 20.12
CA LEU A 193 6.07 -8.56 19.17
C LEU A 193 5.45 -8.24 17.82
N TRP A 194 6.27 -7.68 16.94
CA TRP A 194 5.87 -7.36 15.57
C TRP A 194 6.26 -8.53 14.66
N GLY A 195 5.30 -9.38 14.30
CA GLY A 195 5.54 -10.55 13.47
C GLY A 195 5.48 -10.22 11.99
N ASP A 196 6.15 -11.02 11.16
CA ASP A 196 5.97 -11.02 9.71
C ASP A 196 6.41 -12.34 9.10
N GLY A 197 6.23 -12.56 7.79
CA GLY A 197 6.65 -13.82 7.18
C GLY A 197 5.75 -15.01 7.54
N HIS A 198 4.55 -14.75 8.06
CA HIS A 198 3.59 -15.76 8.50
C HIS A 198 2.87 -16.47 7.34
N TRP A 199 3.14 -16.05 6.10
CA TRP A 199 2.51 -16.55 4.89
C TRP A 199 2.82 -18.04 4.64
N GLY A 200 2.08 -18.66 3.73
CA GLY A 200 2.31 -20.04 3.29
C GLY A 200 1.89 -21.14 4.27
N HIS A 201 1.77 -20.85 5.57
CA HIS A 201 1.44 -21.85 6.59
C HIS A 201 0.41 -21.34 7.61
N GLY A 202 -0.37 -22.25 8.19
CA GLY A 202 -1.44 -21.94 9.12
C GLY A 202 -1.06 -22.04 10.61
N PRO A 203 -2.01 -21.74 11.51
CA PRO A 203 -1.78 -21.71 12.96
C PRO A 203 -1.30 -23.04 13.55
N ASP A 204 -1.64 -24.18 12.91
CA ASP A 204 -1.23 -25.52 13.34
C ASP A 204 0.29 -25.71 13.34
N LEU A 205 0.99 -25.16 12.33
CA LEU A 205 2.45 -25.23 12.26
C LEU A 205 3.08 -24.27 13.27
N TRP A 206 2.66 -23.00 13.22
CA TRP A 206 3.29 -21.92 13.98
C TRP A 206 3.09 -22.04 15.49
N ARG A 207 1.99 -22.66 15.92
CA ARG A 207 1.63 -22.82 17.35
C ARG A 207 1.65 -21.47 18.08
N SER A 208 1.18 -20.44 17.40
CA SER A 208 1.32 -19.04 17.80
C SER A 208 0.58 -18.70 19.09
N GLU A 209 -0.55 -19.35 19.36
CA GLU A 209 -1.28 -19.19 20.63
C GLU A 209 -0.38 -19.55 21.83
N ALA A 210 0.24 -20.73 21.82
CA ALA A 210 1.14 -21.16 22.89
C ALA A 210 2.38 -20.25 23.03
N LEU A 211 2.93 -19.78 21.90
CA LEU A 211 4.06 -18.84 21.91
C LEU A 211 3.68 -17.49 22.54
N VAL A 212 2.58 -16.90 22.08
CA VAL A 212 2.11 -15.59 22.53
C VAL A 212 1.72 -15.63 24.00
N GLU A 213 0.99 -16.65 24.45
CA GLU A 213 0.64 -16.82 25.86
C GLU A 213 1.89 -16.90 26.74
N ARG A 214 2.90 -17.66 26.30
CA ARG A 214 4.16 -17.80 27.04
C ARG A 214 4.93 -16.47 27.08
N ALA A 215 4.99 -15.75 25.97
CA ALA A 215 5.62 -14.43 25.90
C ALA A 215 4.91 -13.42 26.82
N GLN A 216 3.57 -13.39 26.83
CA GLN A 216 2.78 -12.53 27.72
C GLN A 216 3.04 -12.85 29.19
N GLN A 217 3.16 -14.12 29.57
CA GLN A 217 3.49 -14.51 30.94
C GLN A 217 4.89 -14.01 31.36
N ILE A 218 5.88 -14.08 30.46
CA ILE A 218 7.23 -13.58 30.72
C ILE A 218 7.19 -12.06 30.90
N ALA A 219 6.58 -11.33 29.96
CA ALA A 219 6.44 -9.87 30.05
C ALA A 219 5.72 -9.44 31.35
N ALA A 220 4.61 -10.10 31.70
CA ALA A 220 3.88 -9.82 32.92
C ALA A 220 4.72 -10.08 34.19
N SER A 221 5.57 -11.12 34.20
CA SER A 221 6.48 -11.39 35.32
C SER A 221 7.54 -10.30 35.52
N GLN A 222 7.80 -9.50 34.48
CA GLN A 222 8.71 -8.35 34.50
C GLN A 222 7.97 -7.02 34.70
N GLY A 223 6.64 -7.03 34.84
CA GLY A 223 5.82 -5.84 35.02
C GLY A 223 5.48 -5.10 33.72
N HIS A 224 5.60 -5.77 32.57
CA HIS A 224 5.34 -5.21 31.25
C HIS A 224 4.02 -5.73 30.66
N GLU A 225 3.35 -4.89 29.86
CA GLU A 225 2.23 -5.27 28.99
C GLU A 225 2.77 -5.53 27.58
N LEU A 226 2.45 -6.69 26.99
CA LEU A 226 2.96 -7.10 25.67
C LEU A 226 1.91 -6.85 24.58
N LEU A 227 2.30 -6.14 23.54
CA LEU A 227 1.51 -5.99 22.32
C LEU A 227 1.93 -7.01 21.27
N VAL A 228 0.96 -7.53 20.50
CA VAL A 228 1.19 -8.51 19.43
C VAL A 228 0.32 -8.11 18.23
N ASN A 229 0.94 -7.96 17.04
CA ASN A 229 0.23 -7.64 15.81
C ASN A 229 -0.52 -8.86 15.22
N ASP A 230 -1.21 -8.65 14.10
CA ASP A 230 -2.02 -9.65 13.40
C ASP A 230 -1.21 -10.62 12.52
N ARG A 231 0.08 -10.37 12.33
CA ARG A 231 0.98 -11.16 11.47
C ARG A 231 1.62 -12.37 12.16
N TRP A 232 0.91 -12.98 13.11
CA TRP A 232 1.34 -14.18 13.83
C TRP A 232 0.43 -15.39 13.62
N TRP A 233 -0.68 -15.30 12.86
CA TRP A 233 -1.75 -16.32 12.87
C TRP A 233 -2.37 -16.57 14.26
N HIS A 234 -2.22 -15.63 15.19
CA HIS A 234 -2.91 -15.70 16.47
C HIS A 234 -4.42 -15.47 16.25
N PRO A 235 -5.33 -16.24 16.85
CA PRO A 235 -6.79 -16.09 16.62
C PRO A 235 -7.36 -14.78 17.20
N SER A 236 -6.57 -14.05 17.96
CA SER A 236 -7.00 -12.85 18.70
C SER A 236 -5.82 -11.89 18.85
N PRO A 237 -5.30 -11.30 17.76
CA PRO A 237 -4.23 -10.33 17.83
C PRO A 237 -4.71 -9.03 18.49
N HIS A 238 -3.78 -8.22 19.00
CA HIS A 238 -4.13 -6.97 19.67
C HIS A 238 -4.41 -5.86 18.67
N VAL A 239 -3.67 -5.82 17.55
CA VAL A 239 -3.74 -4.76 16.54
C VAL A 239 -3.72 -5.34 15.14
N THR A 240 -4.52 -4.75 14.25
CA THR A 240 -4.48 -4.98 12.80
C THR A 240 -3.36 -4.16 12.18
N THR A 241 -2.62 -4.69 11.19
CA THR A 241 -1.57 -3.93 10.51
C THR A 241 -1.97 -3.52 9.09
N TYR A 242 -1.73 -2.25 8.77
CA TYR A 242 -1.81 -1.70 7.43
C TYR A 242 -0.41 -1.33 6.95
N GLU A 243 -0.16 -1.45 5.65
CA GLU A 243 1.14 -1.12 5.06
C GLU A 243 0.97 0.00 4.03
N TYR A 244 1.69 1.11 4.23
CA TYR A 244 1.68 2.34 3.43
C TYR A 244 0.37 3.14 3.29
N ASN A 245 -0.80 2.50 3.28
CA ASN A 245 -2.10 3.15 3.16
C ASN A 245 -2.96 2.92 4.41
N ALA A 246 -3.50 4.01 4.97
CA ALA A 246 -4.50 3.94 6.03
C ALA A 246 -5.84 3.35 5.50
N PRO A 247 -6.71 2.82 6.37
CA PRO A 247 -8.08 2.48 6.01
C PRO A 247 -8.83 3.69 5.42
N ALA A 248 -9.88 3.41 4.63
CA ALA A 248 -10.63 4.45 3.92
C ALA A 248 -11.35 5.44 4.86
N ASP A 249 -11.81 4.95 6.01
CA ASP A 249 -12.54 5.72 7.01
C ASP A 249 -12.03 5.39 8.43
N ILE A 250 -12.65 5.98 9.45
CA ILE A 250 -12.37 5.72 10.87
C ILE A 250 -12.55 4.24 11.18
N GLU A 251 -11.53 3.65 11.80
CA GLU A 251 -11.58 2.30 12.35
C GLU A 251 -11.32 2.37 13.85
N LEU A 252 -12.33 1.98 14.64
CA LEU A 252 -12.27 2.05 16.11
C LEU A 252 -11.59 0.83 16.73
N SER A 253 -11.47 -0.27 15.99
CA SER A 253 -10.62 -1.39 16.38
C SER A 253 -9.16 -0.95 16.36
N PRO A 254 -8.29 -1.42 17.26
CA PRO A 254 -6.89 -1.02 17.26
C PRO A 254 -6.16 -1.43 15.97
N TRP A 255 -5.51 -0.48 15.31
CA TRP A 255 -4.71 -0.72 14.11
C TRP A 255 -3.46 0.13 14.05
N GLU A 256 -2.44 -0.34 13.32
CA GLU A 256 -1.16 0.33 13.10
C GLU A 256 -0.86 0.43 11.61
N LEU A 257 -0.43 1.60 11.14
CA LEU A 257 0.14 1.78 9.82
C LEU A 257 1.67 1.67 9.91
N CYS A 258 2.29 0.78 9.14
CA CYS A 258 3.73 0.77 8.93
C CYS A 258 4.10 1.17 7.50
N ARG A 259 5.21 1.91 7.34
CA ARG A 259 5.83 2.19 6.03
C ARG A 259 7.23 2.75 6.15
N GLY A 260 8.02 2.65 5.09
CA GLY A 260 9.23 3.45 4.90
C GLY A 260 8.96 4.95 4.86
N VAL A 261 9.96 5.74 5.28
CA VAL A 261 10.05 7.16 4.88
C VAL A 261 10.17 7.28 3.36
N GLY A 262 10.79 6.30 2.69
CA GLY A 262 10.75 6.11 1.23
C GLY A 262 9.76 5.02 0.81
N HIS A 263 10.09 4.30 -0.27
CA HIS A 263 9.36 3.13 -0.79
C HIS A 263 9.93 1.79 -0.31
N SER A 264 11.14 1.78 0.27
CA SER A 264 11.78 0.59 0.85
C SER A 264 11.83 0.66 2.38
N PHE A 265 11.87 -0.51 3.03
CA PHE A 265 12.12 -0.59 4.47
C PHE A 265 13.62 -0.55 4.79
N CYS A 266 14.43 -1.42 4.19
CA CYS A 266 15.89 -1.26 4.28
C CYS A 266 16.36 -0.07 3.43
N ASN A 267 17.53 0.50 3.74
CA ASN A 267 18.08 1.62 2.99
C ASN A 267 18.18 1.25 1.51
N ASN A 268 17.60 2.06 0.62
CA ASN A 268 17.75 1.90 -0.81
C ASN A 268 18.57 3.07 -1.38
N ARG A 269 19.80 2.78 -1.84
CA ARG A 269 20.75 3.83 -2.26
C ARG A 269 20.35 4.62 -3.49
N VAL A 270 19.38 4.12 -4.26
CA VAL A 270 18.87 4.82 -5.45
C VAL A 270 17.70 5.75 -5.12
N GLU A 271 17.20 5.73 -3.89
CA GLU A 271 16.18 6.69 -3.45
C GLU A 271 16.76 8.10 -3.27
N ARG A 272 15.99 9.10 -3.69
CA ARG A 272 16.32 10.52 -3.65
C ARG A 272 15.26 11.26 -2.84
N ALA A 273 15.48 12.55 -2.60
CA ALA A 273 14.58 13.37 -1.81
C ALA A 273 13.11 13.34 -2.32
N GLU A 274 12.88 13.25 -3.63
CA GLU A 274 11.54 13.13 -4.22
C GLU A 274 10.83 11.78 -3.96
N HIS A 275 11.57 10.73 -3.63
CA HIS A 275 11.01 9.41 -3.29
C HIS A 275 10.69 9.26 -1.80
N LEU A 276 11.16 10.22 -0.98
CA LEU A 276 10.93 10.22 0.45
C LEU A 276 9.76 11.14 0.80
N LEU A 277 9.06 10.81 1.89
CA LEU A 277 8.08 11.71 2.49
C LEU A 277 8.74 13.06 2.77
N SER A 278 8.16 14.11 2.20
CA SER A 278 8.44 15.48 2.64
C SER A 278 7.90 15.69 4.06
N THR A 279 8.37 16.74 4.72
CA THR A 279 7.89 17.14 6.06
C THR A 279 6.37 17.33 6.10
N GLY A 280 5.79 17.96 5.07
CA GLY A 280 4.34 18.13 4.95
C GLY A 280 3.60 16.80 4.76
N ALA A 281 4.11 15.92 3.90
CA ALA A 281 3.50 14.62 3.63
C ALA A 281 3.57 13.68 4.85
N LEU A 282 4.66 13.73 5.63
CA LEU A 282 4.75 12.97 6.88
C LEU A 282 3.77 13.48 7.95
N LEU A 283 3.61 14.81 8.07
CA LEU A 283 2.66 15.40 9.01
C LEU A 283 1.21 15.08 8.62
N ASP A 284 0.88 15.18 7.32
CA ASP A 284 -0.41 14.77 6.77
C ASP A 284 -0.72 13.31 7.12
N LEU A 285 0.21 12.41 6.78
CA LEU A 285 0.07 10.99 7.08
C LEU A 285 -0.14 10.70 8.57
N LEU A 286 0.70 11.28 9.44
CA LEU A 286 0.59 11.08 10.88
C LEU A 286 -0.78 11.52 11.39
N THR A 287 -1.19 12.74 11.04
CA THR A 287 -2.46 13.30 11.52
C THR A 287 -3.67 12.58 10.95
N GLU A 288 -3.60 12.07 9.71
CA GLU A 288 -4.61 11.19 9.14
C GLU A 288 -4.75 9.87 9.91
N VAL A 289 -3.62 9.21 10.20
CA VAL A 289 -3.60 7.96 10.95
C VAL A 289 -4.22 8.14 12.34
N ILE A 290 -3.87 9.21 13.05
CA ILE A 290 -4.45 9.53 14.36
C ILE A 290 -5.96 9.81 14.24
N ALA A 291 -6.38 10.62 13.26
CA ALA A 291 -7.79 10.95 13.05
C ALA A 291 -8.67 9.74 12.72
N LYS A 292 -8.10 8.74 12.06
CA LYS A 292 -8.77 7.47 11.74
C LYS A 292 -8.63 6.41 12.83
N GLY A 293 -7.95 6.70 13.94
CA GLY A 293 -7.90 5.85 15.13
C GLY A 293 -6.69 4.92 15.25
N GLY A 294 -5.70 5.04 14.38
CA GLY A 294 -4.51 4.17 14.37
C GLY A 294 -3.26 4.78 15.00
N ASN A 295 -2.20 3.98 15.02
CA ASN A 295 -0.83 4.41 15.32
C ASN A 295 0.03 4.39 14.05
N LEU A 296 1.03 5.27 13.96
CA LEU A 296 1.99 5.27 12.85
C LEU A 296 3.33 4.70 13.32
N LEU A 297 3.79 3.63 12.67
CA LEU A 297 5.12 3.05 12.82
C LEU A 297 5.96 3.40 11.58
N LEU A 298 6.69 4.53 11.64
CA LEU A 298 7.46 5.04 10.52
C LEU A 298 8.85 4.41 10.49
N ASN A 299 9.22 3.84 9.34
CA ASN A 299 10.46 3.12 9.17
C ASN A 299 11.61 3.96 8.60
N VAL A 300 12.80 3.73 9.15
CA VAL A 300 14.10 4.12 8.61
C VAL A 300 14.97 2.89 8.31
N GLY A 301 15.84 3.02 7.31
CA GLY A 301 16.85 2.04 6.94
C GLY A 301 18.25 2.59 7.20
N PRO A 302 18.99 2.08 8.20
CA PRO A 302 20.40 2.38 8.40
C PRO A 302 21.29 2.03 7.20
N SER A 303 22.41 2.73 7.07
CA SER A 303 23.47 2.43 6.11
C SER A 303 24.34 1.26 6.58
N VAL A 304 25.21 0.76 5.70
CA VAL A 304 26.15 -0.34 6.01
C VAL A 304 27.10 -0.04 7.18
N ASP A 305 27.35 1.25 7.48
CA ASP A 305 28.13 1.70 8.63
C ASP A 305 27.30 1.84 9.92
N GLY A 306 25.98 1.63 9.86
CA GLY A 306 25.05 1.72 10.99
C GLY A 306 24.45 3.10 11.23
N SER A 307 24.86 4.12 10.47
CA SER A 307 24.27 5.47 10.54
C SER A 307 22.96 5.55 9.74
N ILE A 308 21.97 6.29 10.23
CA ILE A 308 20.75 6.57 9.46
C ILE A 308 21.07 7.68 8.44
N PRO A 309 20.74 7.55 7.15
CA PRO A 309 20.99 8.61 6.17
C PRO A 309 20.28 9.93 6.51
N GLU A 310 20.95 11.07 6.34
CA GLU A 310 20.37 12.39 6.66
C GLU A 310 19.09 12.70 5.88
N LEU A 311 18.98 12.19 4.64
CA LEU A 311 17.76 12.30 3.83
C LEU A 311 16.53 11.70 4.53
N GLN A 312 16.71 10.63 5.31
CA GLN A 312 15.66 9.99 6.09
C GLN A 312 15.40 10.73 7.41
N GLN A 313 16.46 11.25 8.05
CA GLN A 313 16.37 11.93 9.34
C GLN A 313 15.67 13.29 9.26
N ARG A 314 15.91 14.05 8.19
CA ARG A 314 15.41 15.43 8.02
C ARG A 314 13.89 15.57 8.20
N PRO A 315 13.02 14.84 7.48
CA PRO A 315 11.56 15.00 7.65
C PRO A 315 11.11 14.61 9.07
N ILE A 316 11.74 13.63 9.70
CA ILE A 316 11.42 13.20 11.08
C ILE A 316 11.72 14.32 12.08
N ARG A 317 12.91 14.93 12.01
CA ARG A 317 13.30 16.03 12.89
C ARG A 317 12.43 17.27 12.70
N GLU A 318 12.13 17.61 11.45
CA GLU A 318 11.32 18.79 11.12
C GLU A 318 9.86 18.63 11.59
N VAL A 319 9.24 17.46 11.37
CA VAL A 319 7.91 17.14 11.91
C VAL A 319 7.93 17.07 13.43
N GLY A 320 9.00 16.52 14.00
CA GLY A 320 9.16 16.36 15.44
C GLY A 320 9.07 17.65 16.25
N ALA A 321 9.55 18.78 15.71
CA ALA A 321 9.38 20.08 16.35
C ALA A 321 7.89 20.46 16.51
N TRP A 322 7.06 20.13 15.51
CA TRP A 322 5.62 20.35 15.56
C TRP A 322 4.91 19.32 16.45
N VAL A 323 5.28 18.03 16.36
CA VAL A 323 4.68 16.95 17.16
C VAL A 323 4.93 17.17 18.64
N ASN A 324 6.16 17.53 19.03
CA ASN A 324 6.50 17.77 20.43
C ASN A 324 5.75 18.99 21.01
N LYS A 325 5.46 20.02 20.19
CA LYS A 325 4.61 21.15 20.61
C LYS A 325 3.16 20.74 20.84
N HIS A 326 2.63 19.80 20.05
CA HIS A 326 1.23 19.36 20.09
C HIS A 326 1.12 17.90 20.56
N SER A 327 1.96 17.50 21.51
CA SER A 327 2.03 16.10 21.97
C SER A 327 0.70 15.65 22.59
N ASP A 328 -0.07 16.54 23.21
CA ASP A 328 -1.41 16.25 23.73
C ASP A 328 -2.41 15.90 22.62
N VAL A 329 -2.28 16.53 21.44
CA VAL A 329 -3.11 16.25 20.27
C VAL A 329 -2.71 14.91 19.64
N ILE A 330 -1.43 14.63 19.49
CA ILE A 330 -0.98 13.38 18.86
C ILE A 330 -1.19 12.17 19.78
N HIS A 331 -0.86 12.30 21.06
CA HIS A 331 -0.81 11.18 21.99
C HIS A 331 -2.03 11.07 22.92
N GLY A 332 -2.84 12.13 23.04
CA GLY A 332 -3.99 12.19 23.95
C GLY A 332 -5.34 12.30 23.25
N SER A 333 -5.38 12.32 21.92
CA SER A 333 -6.63 12.43 21.17
C SER A 333 -7.27 11.10 20.82
N ARG A 334 -8.53 11.17 20.41
CA ARG A 334 -9.31 10.07 19.84
C ARG A 334 -9.98 10.53 18.54
N PRO A 335 -10.40 9.61 17.66
CA PRO A 335 -11.21 9.96 16.50
C PRO A 335 -12.43 10.80 16.88
N PHE A 336 -12.73 11.79 16.04
CA PHE A 336 -14.00 12.50 16.09
C PHE A 336 -15.10 11.65 15.41
N ASP A 337 -16.28 12.21 15.10
CA ASP A 337 -17.31 11.48 14.34
C ASP A 337 -17.07 11.47 12.81
N GLN A 338 -16.08 12.25 12.37
CA GLN A 338 -15.57 12.41 11.01
C GLN A 338 -14.06 12.62 11.12
N TRP A 339 -13.26 12.04 10.23
CA TRP A 339 -11.79 12.09 10.35
C TRP A 339 -11.17 13.37 9.76
N GLY A 340 -11.88 14.08 8.90
CA GLY A 340 -11.35 15.30 8.30
C GLY A 340 -12.06 15.75 7.03
N ASP A 341 -11.55 16.84 6.48
CA ASP A 341 -11.80 17.33 5.13
C ASP A 341 -10.50 17.20 4.30
N ALA A 342 -10.51 17.66 3.05
CA ALA A 342 -9.37 17.49 2.13
C ALA A 342 -8.01 17.96 2.69
N GLN A 343 -7.98 19.06 3.44
CA GLN A 343 -6.76 19.66 4.00
C GLN A 343 -6.80 19.81 5.53
N VAL A 344 -7.82 19.23 6.18
CA VAL A 344 -8.03 19.38 7.62
C VAL A 344 -8.26 18.01 8.24
N ARG A 345 -7.59 17.71 9.34
CA ARG A 345 -7.85 16.48 10.13
C ARG A 345 -8.57 16.82 11.42
N TYR A 346 -9.52 15.98 11.81
CA TYR A 346 -10.34 16.14 13.00
C TYR A 346 -10.00 15.09 14.04
N VAL A 347 -9.66 15.56 15.23
CA VAL A 347 -9.49 14.71 16.41
C VAL A 347 -10.22 15.32 17.60
N ARG A 348 -10.51 14.51 18.60
CA ARG A 348 -11.16 14.96 19.84
C ARG A 348 -10.19 14.85 21.00
N VAL A 349 -10.03 15.95 21.74
CA VAL A 349 -9.30 16.00 23.00
C VAL A 349 -10.27 16.43 24.10
N GLY A 350 -10.56 15.54 25.05
CA GLY A 350 -11.67 15.75 25.99
C GLY A 350 -13.02 15.86 25.27
N ASP A 351 -13.65 17.03 25.42
CA ASP A 351 -14.93 17.41 24.77
C ASP A 351 -14.75 18.38 23.59
N GLU A 352 -13.52 18.81 23.32
CA GLU A 352 -13.21 19.76 22.24
C GLU A 352 -12.89 19.03 20.94
N LEU A 353 -13.32 19.62 19.83
CA LEU A 353 -12.80 19.27 18.51
C LEU A 353 -11.48 20.00 18.30
N ILE A 354 -10.47 19.28 17.82
CA ILE A 354 -9.22 19.85 17.33
C ILE A 354 -9.22 19.69 15.82
N ALA A 355 -9.08 20.81 15.11
CA ALA A 355 -8.91 20.85 13.66
C ALA A 355 -7.45 21.14 13.32
N VAL A 356 -6.79 20.20 12.64
CA VAL A 356 -5.40 20.33 12.18
C VAL A 356 -5.41 20.70 10.70
N ASP A 357 -5.09 21.95 10.38
CA ASP A 357 -5.06 22.51 9.02
C ASP A 357 -3.68 22.35 8.39
N LEU A 358 -3.58 21.44 7.43
CA LEU A 358 -2.34 21.08 6.74
C LEU A 358 -1.90 22.14 5.73
N ALA A 359 -2.82 22.96 5.21
CA ALA A 359 -2.50 24.01 4.24
C ALA A 359 -1.89 25.25 4.90
N ALA A 360 -2.10 25.42 6.22
CA ALA A 360 -1.71 26.61 6.98
C ALA A 360 -2.17 27.91 6.28
N GLY A 361 -3.37 27.85 5.69
CA GLY A 361 -3.92 28.88 4.83
C GLY A 361 -4.40 30.10 5.60
N SER A 362 -4.69 31.19 4.89
CA SER A 362 -5.39 32.34 5.47
C SER A 362 -6.88 32.08 5.67
N GLU A 363 -7.43 31.08 4.98
CA GLU A 363 -8.83 30.66 5.05
C GLU A 363 -8.89 29.13 5.18
N VAL A 364 -9.67 28.65 6.14
CA VAL A 364 -9.83 27.22 6.44
C VAL A 364 -11.32 26.91 6.50
N ALA A 365 -11.75 25.88 5.78
CA ALA A 365 -13.12 25.41 5.79
C ALA A 365 -13.22 24.13 6.62
N LEU A 366 -14.21 24.10 7.53
CA LEU A 366 -14.58 22.92 8.31
C LEU A 366 -15.95 22.42 7.84
N SER A 367 -16.00 21.69 6.72
CA SER A 367 -17.27 21.34 6.05
C SER A 367 -18.12 20.36 6.83
N GLY A 368 -17.49 19.50 7.65
CA GLY A 368 -18.19 18.53 8.50
C GLY A 368 -18.94 19.12 9.70
N ILE A 369 -18.74 20.42 9.98
CA ILE A 369 -19.22 21.10 11.21
C ILE A 369 -20.41 22.01 10.88
N THR A 370 -21.50 21.40 10.43
CA THR A 370 -22.70 22.10 9.97
C THR A 370 -23.67 22.42 11.13
N PRO A 371 -24.50 23.49 11.02
CA PRO A 371 -25.40 23.92 12.08
C PRO A 371 -26.54 22.94 12.40
N ASP A 372 -26.83 21.98 11.52
CA ASP A 372 -27.78 20.89 11.76
C ASP A 372 -27.18 19.75 12.61
N ARG A 373 -25.85 19.65 12.70
CA ARG A 373 -25.15 18.66 13.53
C ARG A 373 -24.58 19.29 14.80
N TYR A 374 -24.04 20.51 14.69
CA TYR A 374 -23.25 21.15 15.75
C TYR A 374 -23.55 22.65 15.87
N GLU A 375 -23.66 23.14 17.11
CA GLU A 375 -23.53 24.56 17.45
C GLU A 375 -22.07 24.85 17.81
N VAL A 376 -21.43 25.75 17.08
CA VAL A 376 -20.06 26.21 17.39
C VAL A 376 -20.12 27.30 18.44
N THR A 377 -19.48 27.07 19.58
CA THR A 377 -19.50 27.97 20.74
C THR A 377 -18.24 28.81 20.88
N SER A 378 -17.12 28.32 20.37
CA SER A 378 -15.82 29.01 20.39
C SER A 378 -14.88 28.41 19.34
N VAL A 379 -13.95 29.23 18.85
CA VAL A 379 -12.80 28.78 18.05
C VAL A 379 -11.58 29.56 18.51
N GLU A 380 -10.52 28.84 18.88
CA GLU A 380 -9.26 29.41 19.33
C GLU A 380 -8.09 28.79 18.53
N ALA A 381 -7.16 29.62 18.06
CA ALA A 381 -5.93 29.14 17.46
C ALA A 381 -4.92 28.81 18.57
N ASP A 382 -4.24 27.68 18.46
CA ASP A 382 -3.29 27.21 19.48
C ASP A 382 -2.08 28.16 19.67
N ASP A 383 -1.73 28.93 18.65
CA ASP A 383 -0.68 29.95 18.71
C ASP A 383 -1.17 31.29 19.30
N GLY A 384 -2.43 31.39 19.71
CA GLY A 384 -3.05 32.61 20.22
C GLY A 384 -3.29 33.69 19.16
N GLY A 385 -3.12 33.36 17.88
CA GLY A 385 -3.33 34.27 16.76
C GLY A 385 -4.78 34.75 16.66
N ALA A 386 -4.97 36.02 16.30
CA ALA A 386 -6.29 36.57 16.06
C ALA A 386 -6.93 35.91 14.82
N LEU A 387 -8.13 35.36 14.98
CA LEU A 387 -8.91 34.74 13.92
C LEU A 387 -10.36 35.23 13.95
N HIS A 388 -10.96 35.29 12.78
CA HIS A 388 -12.40 35.45 12.60
C HIS A 388 -13.00 34.12 12.17
N TRP A 389 -14.20 33.81 12.63
CA TRP A 389 -14.91 32.62 12.19
C TRP A 389 -16.40 32.89 12.01
N GLU A 390 -17.01 32.18 11.07
CA GLU A 390 -18.45 32.22 10.81
C GLU A 390 -18.95 30.79 10.56
N GLN A 391 -20.02 30.39 11.27
CA GLN A 391 -20.72 29.15 10.99
C GLN A 391 -21.89 29.43 10.02
N HIS A 392 -21.93 28.68 8.92
CA HIS A 392 -22.94 28.77 7.88
C HIS A 392 -23.46 27.36 7.50
N ARG A 393 -24.40 27.26 6.57
CA ARG A 393 -25.03 25.98 6.19
C ARG A 393 -24.05 24.91 5.69
N GLY A 394 -22.90 25.33 5.18
CA GLY A 394 -21.89 24.44 4.59
C GLY A 394 -20.75 24.09 5.54
N GLY A 395 -20.82 24.49 6.82
CA GLY A 395 -19.77 24.26 7.80
C GLY A 395 -19.33 25.53 8.52
N VAL A 396 -18.06 25.57 8.92
CA VAL A 396 -17.41 26.74 9.53
C VAL A 396 -16.33 27.27 8.60
N THR A 397 -16.28 28.58 8.39
CA THR A 397 -15.14 29.24 7.73
C THR A 397 -14.31 29.95 8.79
N LEU A 398 -13.01 29.71 8.81
CA LEU A 398 -12.01 30.39 9.64
C LEU A 398 -11.17 31.31 8.76
N SER A 399 -10.91 32.54 9.21
CA SER A 399 -10.05 33.50 8.52
C SER A 399 -9.00 34.06 9.48
N ARG A 400 -7.72 33.87 9.14
CA ARG A 400 -6.58 34.39 9.92
C ARG A 400 -6.09 35.71 9.36
N ILE A 401 -5.75 36.64 10.26
CA ILE A 401 -5.10 37.91 9.89
C ILE A 401 -3.63 37.67 9.53
N ASP A 402 -2.96 36.79 10.27
CA ASP A 402 -1.55 36.40 10.06
C ASP A 402 -1.44 34.89 9.77
N ARG A 403 -0.63 34.52 8.77
CA ARG A 403 -0.30 33.11 8.48
C ARG A 403 0.41 32.46 9.67
N SER A 404 0.29 31.14 9.80
CA SER A 404 1.02 30.37 10.82
C SER A 404 2.53 30.69 10.74
N PRO A 405 3.16 31.10 11.87
CA PRO A 405 4.55 31.55 11.88
C PRO A 405 5.57 30.44 11.59
N THR A 406 5.18 29.17 11.69
CA THR A 406 6.07 28.01 11.49
C THR A 406 6.06 27.49 10.05
N GLY A 407 5.10 27.89 9.21
CA GLY A 407 4.90 27.32 7.87
C GLY A 407 4.44 25.84 7.86
N LEU A 408 4.22 25.23 9.03
CA LEU A 408 3.63 23.91 9.22
C LEU A 408 2.15 24.04 9.65
N ALA A 409 1.47 22.91 9.83
CA ALA A 409 0.03 22.84 10.06
C ALA A 409 -0.47 23.74 11.21
N GLY A 410 -1.58 24.43 10.97
CA GLY A 410 -2.32 25.18 11.99
C GLY A 410 -3.15 24.26 12.87
N VAL A 411 -3.33 24.62 14.14
CA VAL A 411 -4.17 23.87 15.09
C VAL A 411 -5.22 24.79 15.68
N TYR A 412 -6.49 24.37 15.59
CA TYR A 412 -7.63 25.13 16.12
C TYR A 412 -8.42 24.27 17.10
N ARG A 413 -8.69 24.83 18.28
CA ARG A 413 -9.59 24.25 19.29
C ARG A 413 -10.99 24.80 19.05
N VAL A 414 -11.94 23.91 18.83
CA VAL A 414 -13.32 24.25 18.46
C VAL A 414 -14.26 23.68 19.51
N GLY A 415 -14.92 24.56 20.26
CA GLY A 415 -15.92 24.18 21.25
C GLY A 415 -17.27 23.90 20.57
N LEU A 416 -17.78 22.68 20.69
CA LEU A 416 -19.02 22.25 20.06
C LEU A 416 -20.10 21.89 21.06
N ARG A 417 -21.36 22.10 20.69
CA ARG A 417 -22.53 21.47 21.31
C ARG A 417 -23.34 20.74 20.25
N PRO A 418 -23.97 19.59 20.56
CA PRO A 418 -24.90 18.95 19.64
C PRO A 418 -26.02 19.93 19.27
N ALA A 419 -26.32 20.06 17.97
CA ALA A 419 -27.47 20.83 17.54
C ALA A 419 -28.77 20.19 18.07
N ALA A 420 -29.81 20.99 18.29
CA ALA A 420 -31.11 20.48 18.70
C ALA A 420 -31.62 19.45 17.67
N GLU A 421 -32.14 18.31 18.15
CA GLU A 421 -32.67 17.26 17.26
C GLU A 421 -33.68 17.86 16.28
N THR A 422 -33.36 17.76 14.99
CA THR A 422 -34.29 18.17 13.95
C THR A 422 -35.39 17.12 13.90
N ILE A 423 -36.65 17.54 14.14
CA ILE A 423 -37.82 16.69 13.89
C ILE A 423 -37.86 16.41 12.38
N ARG A 424 -37.45 15.20 11.99
CA ARG A 424 -37.56 14.75 10.61
C ARG A 424 -39.02 14.40 10.34
N LEU A 425 -39.67 15.18 9.48
CA LEU A 425 -41.08 14.97 9.11
C LEU A 425 -41.25 13.81 8.10
N PHE A 426 -40.15 13.36 7.50
CA PHE A 426 -40.07 12.23 6.57
C PHE A 426 -38.75 11.48 6.83
N ASP A 427 -38.81 10.16 6.87
CA ASP A 427 -37.60 9.33 6.80
C ASP A 427 -36.94 9.52 5.42
N GLU A 428 -35.61 9.48 5.38
CA GLU A 428 -34.88 9.45 4.11
C GLU A 428 -35.41 8.28 3.27
N ARG A 429 -35.86 8.61 2.05
CA ARG A 429 -36.37 7.74 0.98
C ARG A 429 -36.52 6.27 1.38
N ASP A 430 -37.76 5.81 1.59
CA ASP A 430 -38.13 4.40 1.81
C ASP A 430 -37.24 3.43 0.99
N GLY A 431 -36.18 2.96 1.65
CA GLY A 431 -34.96 2.41 1.03
C GLY A 431 -34.97 0.89 0.95
N LEU A 432 -36.14 0.28 0.77
CA LEU A 432 -36.21 -1.15 0.52
C LEU A 432 -35.91 -1.42 -0.96
N PRO A 433 -34.87 -2.21 -1.26
CA PRO A 433 -34.54 -2.52 -2.64
C PRO A 433 -35.70 -3.26 -3.32
N ARG A 434 -35.90 -3.00 -4.62
CA ARG A 434 -37.04 -3.52 -5.38
C ARG A 434 -36.63 -4.74 -6.21
N PRO A 435 -37.41 -5.83 -6.23
CA PRO A 435 -37.10 -7.00 -7.08
C PRO A 435 -37.03 -6.62 -8.56
N LEU A 436 -35.91 -6.94 -9.23
CA LEU A 436 -35.68 -6.60 -10.64
C LEU A 436 -35.70 -7.83 -11.57
N GLN A 437 -35.19 -8.98 -11.13
CA GLN A 437 -35.13 -10.18 -11.98
C GLN A 437 -36.48 -10.58 -12.61
N PRO A 438 -37.62 -10.61 -11.89
CA PRO A 438 -38.90 -11.01 -12.49
C PRO A 438 -39.36 -10.07 -13.62
N LEU A 439 -38.90 -8.83 -13.65
CA LEU A 439 -39.20 -7.87 -14.72
C LEU A 439 -38.32 -8.11 -15.95
N LEU A 440 -37.06 -8.52 -15.73
CA LEU A 440 -36.13 -8.89 -16.80
C LEU A 440 -36.53 -10.20 -17.48
N ASP A 441 -37.06 -11.17 -16.73
CA ASP A 441 -37.52 -12.46 -17.28
C ASP A 441 -38.63 -12.33 -18.35
N ALA A 442 -39.32 -11.19 -18.38
CA ALA A 442 -40.37 -10.89 -19.35
C ALA A 442 -39.87 -10.14 -20.60
N ALA A 443 -38.62 -9.67 -20.61
CA ALA A 443 -38.04 -8.92 -21.72
C ALA A 443 -37.60 -9.84 -22.87
N ALA A 444 -37.75 -9.37 -24.10
CA ALA A 444 -37.34 -10.07 -25.32
C ALA A 444 -36.09 -9.41 -25.94
N PRO A 445 -35.29 -10.15 -26.73
CA PRO A 445 -34.16 -9.57 -27.46
C PRO A 445 -34.57 -8.33 -28.27
N GLY A 446 -33.83 -7.23 -28.10
CA GLY A 446 -34.11 -5.92 -28.70
C GLY A 446 -34.84 -4.94 -27.76
N ASP A 447 -35.36 -5.41 -26.63
CA ASP A 447 -36.04 -4.54 -25.66
C ASP A 447 -35.04 -3.65 -24.90
N ILE A 448 -35.52 -2.45 -24.55
CA ILE A 448 -34.83 -1.53 -23.62
C ILE A 448 -35.67 -1.46 -22.34
N VAL A 449 -35.17 -2.04 -21.26
CA VAL A 449 -35.75 -1.98 -19.92
C VAL A 449 -35.17 -0.78 -19.18
N GLN A 450 -35.92 0.32 -19.12
CA GLN A 450 -35.55 1.52 -18.37
C GLN A 450 -36.01 1.40 -16.91
N ILE A 451 -35.07 1.51 -15.96
CA ILE A 451 -35.36 1.57 -14.53
C ILE A 451 -35.17 3.01 -13.99
N THR A 452 -35.93 3.36 -12.95
CA THR A 452 -36.00 4.72 -12.40
C THR A 452 -35.00 4.93 -11.27
N ASP A 453 -35.04 6.11 -10.65
CA ASP A 453 -34.33 6.42 -9.40
C ASP A 453 -34.72 5.41 -8.30
N GLY A 454 -33.71 4.86 -7.62
CA GLY A 454 -33.90 3.91 -6.52
C GLY A 454 -32.91 2.74 -6.51
N VAL A 455 -33.07 1.89 -5.49
CA VAL A 455 -32.26 0.68 -5.27
C VAL A 455 -33.05 -0.55 -5.72
N TYR A 456 -32.41 -1.44 -6.46
CA TYR A 456 -32.96 -2.68 -6.99
C TYR A 456 -32.21 -3.88 -6.45
N GLU A 457 -32.91 -4.99 -6.20
CA GLU A 457 -32.32 -6.22 -5.66
C GLU A 457 -31.61 -7.02 -6.74
N GLY A 458 -30.33 -7.31 -6.51
CA GLY A 458 -29.56 -8.35 -7.20
C GLY A 458 -29.46 -9.65 -6.37
N PRO A 459 -28.93 -10.73 -6.95
CA PRO A 459 -28.32 -10.79 -8.27
C PRO A 459 -29.35 -10.77 -9.42
N ILE A 460 -28.94 -10.24 -10.57
CA ILE A 460 -29.71 -10.27 -11.81
C ILE A 460 -28.91 -10.82 -12.99
N THR A 461 -29.62 -11.40 -13.96
CA THR A 461 -29.11 -11.72 -15.29
C THR A 461 -29.87 -10.88 -16.32
N VAL A 462 -29.14 -10.06 -17.08
CA VAL A 462 -29.70 -9.34 -18.23
C VAL A 462 -29.81 -10.32 -19.40
N PRO A 463 -31.01 -10.59 -19.93
CA PRO A 463 -31.21 -11.58 -20.98
C PRO A 463 -30.52 -11.21 -22.30
N ASP A 464 -30.32 -12.21 -23.15
CA ASP A 464 -29.70 -12.03 -24.47
C ASP A 464 -30.42 -10.94 -25.30
N GLY A 465 -29.65 -10.04 -25.89
CA GLY A 465 -30.12 -8.94 -26.72
C GLY A 465 -30.91 -7.85 -25.99
N VAL A 466 -31.03 -7.90 -24.65
CA VAL A 466 -31.76 -6.89 -23.86
C VAL A 466 -30.83 -5.78 -23.37
N THR A 467 -31.30 -4.54 -23.39
CA THR A 467 -30.63 -3.39 -22.76
C THR A 467 -31.31 -3.03 -21.44
N LEU A 468 -30.61 -3.12 -20.31
CA LEU A 468 -31.03 -2.58 -19.02
C LEU A 468 -30.41 -1.20 -18.81
N ARG A 469 -31.23 -0.16 -18.62
CA ARG A 469 -30.78 1.23 -18.52
C ARG A 469 -31.29 1.93 -17.25
N GLY A 470 -30.38 2.49 -16.46
CA GLY A 470 -30.66 3.34 -15.30
C GLY A 470 -30.79 4.84 -15.62
N MET A 471 -31.00 5.65 -14.59
CA MET A 471 -31.10 7.12 -14.70
C MET A 471 -29.76 7.84 -14.49
N GLY A 472 -28.69 7.10 -14.23
CA GLY A 472 -27.40 7.60 -13.75
C GLY A 472 -26.91 6.74 -12.58
N TRP A 473 -25.60 6.49 -12.51
CA TRP A 473 -25.03 5.67 -11.44
C TRP A 473 -25.22 6.30 -10.05
N ASP A 474 -25.35 7.63 -9.98
CA ASP A 474 -25.67 8.39 -8.76
C ASP A 474 -27.15 8.31 -8.34
N ARG A 475 -28.00 7.69 -9.17
CA ARG A 475 -29.47 7.66 -9.00
C ARG A 475 -30.07 6.27 -9.01
N THR A 476 -29.42 5.32 -9.68
CA THR A 476 -29.94 3.97 -9.88
C THR A 476 -28.88 2.97 -9.46
N GLU A 477 -29.21 2.18 -8.43
CA GLU A 477 -28.33 1.16 -7.87
C GLU A 477 -28.95 -0.23 -8.01
N VAL A 478 -28.18 -1.21 -8.47
CA VAL A 478 -28.50 -2.63 -8.32
C VAL A 478 -27.59 -3.19 -7.23
N ARG A 479 -28.19 -3.55 -6.11
CA ARG A 479 -27.49 -3.98 -4.88
C ARG A 479 -27.69 -5.47 -4.65
N GLY A 480 -26.60 -6.20 -4.47
CA GLY A 480 -26.59 -7.62 -4.15
C GLY A 480 -25.98 -7.92 -2.78
N ALA A 481 -26.49 -8.92 -2.07
CA ALA A 481 -25.86 -9.42 -0.84
C ALA A 481 -24.59 -10.26 -1.12
N ALA A 482 -24.51 -10.87 -2.30
CA ALA A 482 -23.32 -11.55 -2.80
C ALA A 482 -22.40 -10.55 -3.53
N ALA A 483 -21.15 -10.93 -3.78
CA ALA A 483 -20.23 -10.12 -4.58
C ALA A 483 -20.72 -9.93 -6.01
N LEU A 484 -21.02 -11.04 -6.71
CA LEU A 484 -21.52 -10.98 -8.08
C LEU A 484 -22.99 -10.56 -8.08
N VAL A 485 -23.28 -9.42 -8.71
CA VAL A 485 -24.59 -8.79 -8.68
C VAL A 485 -25.26 -8.79 -10.04
N VAL A 486 -24.51 -8.59 -11.13
CA VAL A 486 -25.06 -8.54 -12.48
C VAL A 486 -24.32 -9.48 -13.42
N GLN A 487 -25.06 -10.28 -14.18
CA GLN A 487 -24.54 -11.09 -15.28
C GLN A 487 -25.15 -10.63 -16.61
N LEU A 488 -24.32 -10.48 -17.65
CA LEU A 488 -24.75 -10.09 -19.00
C LEU A 488 -24.78 -11.31 -19.94
N GLY A 489 -25.92 -11.49 -20.61
CA GLY A 489 -26.13 -12.43 -21.71
C GLY A 489 -25.57 -11.94 -23.06
N VAL A 490 -25.72 -12.74 -24.10
CA VAL A 490 -25.20 -12.47 -25.47
C VAL A 490 -25.84 -11.20 -26.02
N ASP A 491 -25.05 -10.29 -26.60
CA ASP A 491 -25.50 -9.00 -27.14
C ASP A 491 -26.33 -8.13 -26.16
N SER A 492 -26.25 -8.42 -24.86
CA SER A 492 -26.97 -7.67 -23.83
C SER A 492 -26.20 -6.42 -23.38
N ARG A 493 -26.90 -5.45 -22.80
CA ARG A 493 -26.30 -4.18 -22.37
C ARG A 493 -26.72 -3.77 -20.98
N LEU A 494 -25.78 -3.26 -20.20
CA LEU A 494 -26.04 -2.55 -18.95
C LEU A 494 -25.56 -1.11 -19.07
N GLU A 495 -26.46 -0.15 -18.84
CA GLU A 495 -26.19 1.27 -19.06
C GLU A 495 -26.59 2.12 -17.84
N HIS A 496 -25.72 3.01 -17.38
CA HIS A 496 -26.03 4.07 -16.40
C HIS A 496 -26.54 3.58 -15.04
N VAL A 497 -25.89 2.55 -14.49
CA VAL A 497 -26.25 1.92 -13.20
C VAL A 497 -25.03 1.86 -12.28
N HIS A 498 -25.24 2.04 -10.97
CA HIS A 498 -24.29 1.64 -9.94
C HIS A 498 -24.54 0.20 -9.53
N VAL A 499 -23.51 -0.63 -9.56
CA VAL A 499 -23.54 -2.03 -9.15
C VAL A 499 -22.75 -2.20 -7.85
N SER A 500 -23.43 -2.54 -6.76
CA SER A 500 -22.86 -2.68 -5.43
C SER A 500 -23.10 -4.09 -4.86
N GLY A 501 -22.01 -4.80 -4.56
CA GLY A 501 -22.04 -6.16 -4.03
C GLY A 501 -21.75 -6.22 -2.53
N GLY A 502 -22.00 -7.38 -1.92
CA GLY A 502 -21.61 -7.65 -0.54
C GLY A 502 -20.07 -7.57 -0.35
N PRO A 503 -19.57 -7.45 0.90
CA PRO A 503 -18.17 -7.15 1.21
C PRO A 503 -17.19 -8.31 0.92
N ALA A 504 -17.59 -9.31 0.14
CA ALA A 504 -16.77 -10.47 -0.12
C ALA A 504 -15.48 -10.04 -0.85
N ARG A 505 -14.36 -10.32 -0.19
CA ARG A 505 -13.02 -10.18 -0.73
C ARG A 505 -12.42 -11.55 -0.98
N PHE A 506 -11.62 -11.66 -2.04
CA PHE A 506 -10.74 -12.81 -2.25
C PHE A 506 -9.33 -12.37 -1.87
N PHE A 507 -8.79 -12.86 -0.74
CA PHE A 507 -7.61 -12.27 -0.11
C PHE A 507 -7.81 -10.74 0.10
N ASN A 508 -6.89 -9.94 -0.41
CA ASN A 508 -6.94 -8.48 -0.41
C ASN A 508 -7.50 -7.96 -1.75
N PHE A 509 -8.51 -8.60 -2.36
CA PHE A 509 -9.10 -8.17 -3.64
C PHE A 509 -10.62 -8.08 -3.57
N HIS A 510 -11.22 -7.05 -4.17
CA HIS A 510 -12.67 -6.97 -4.35
C HIS A 510 -13.14 -8.05 -5.32
N ALA A 511 -14.08 -8.89 -4.89
CA ALA A 511 -14.67 -9.89 -5.77
C ALA A 511 -15.46 -9.22 -6.93
N PRO A 512 -15.61 -9.89 -8.08
CA PRO A 512 -16.30 -9.29 -9.22
C PRO A 512 -17.75 -8.92 -8.93
N ALA A 513 -18.15 -7.72 -9.31
CA ALA A 513 -19.51 -7.20 -9.17
C ALA A 513 -20.38 -7.47 -10.41
N VAL A 514 -19.74 -7.46 -11.59
CA VAL A 514 -20.37 -7.69 -12.89
C VAL A 514 -19.65 -8.81 -13.62
N ALA A 515 -20.38 -9.72 -14.26
CA ALA A 515 -19.84 -10.75 -15.14
C ALA A 515 -20.39 -10.62 -16.57
N MET A 516 -19.50 -10.57 -17.56
CA MET A 516 -19.79 -10.49 -18.99
C MET A 516 -19.45 -11.83 -19.64
N PHE A 517 -20.42 -12.75 -19.66
CA PHE A 517 -20.27 -14.11 -20.22
C PHE A 517 -20.98 -14.29 -21.57
N GLY A 518 -21.75 -13.30 -22.02
CA GLY A 518 -22.31 -13.25 -23.36
C GLY A 518 -21.38 -12.55 -24.34
N ALA A 519 -21.13 -13.18 -25.49
CA ALA A 519 -20.41 -12.53 -26.58
C ALA A 519 -21.15 -11.26 -27.03
N GLY A 520 -20.40 -10.21 -27.38
CA GLY A 520 -21.01 -8.93 -27.81
C GLY A 520 -21.66 -8.10 -26.69
N ALA A 521 -21.57 -8.54 -25.43
CA ALA A 521 -22.15 -7.80 -24.30
C ALA A 521 -21.46 -6.44 -24.11
N ALA A 522 -22.23 -5.44 -23.64
CA ALA A 522 -21.71 -4.10 -23.38
C ALA A 522 -22.04 -3.56 -21.98
N LEU A 523 -21.07 -2.90 -21.36
CA LEU A 523 -21.19 -2.19 -20.09
C LEU A 523 -20.83 -0.71 -20.31
N VAL A 524 -21.79 0.20 -20.12
CA VAL A 524 -21.63 1.60 -20.54
C VAL A 524 -22.07 2.59 -19.46
N GLY A 525 -21.19 3.51 -19.06
CA GLY A 525 -21.59 4.62 -18.18
C GLY A 525 -21.96 4.20 -16.75
N CYS A 526 -21.45 3.07 -16.28
CA CYS A 526 -21.77 2.48 -14.98
C CYS A 526 -20.70 2.78 -13.91
N HIS A 527 -21.08 2.59 -12.64
CA HIS A 527 -20.14 2.51 -11.51
C HIS A 527 -20.15 1.09 -10.94
N CYS A 528 -18.99 0.52 -10.65
CA CYS A 528 -18.88 -0.85 -10.10
C CYS A 528 -17.97 -0.87 -8.86
N ASP A 529 -18.52 -1.32 -7.71
CA ASP A 529 -17.79 -1.42 -6.44
C ASP A 529 -16.79 -2.60 -6.39
N GLY A 530 -16.77 -3.42 -7.44
CA GLY A 530 -15.86 -4.54 -7.61
C GLY A 530 -15.40 -4.67 -9.06
N HIS A 531 -14.56 -5.67 -9.33
CA HIS A 531 -14.07 -5.93 -10.67
C HIS A 531 -15.20 -6.30 -11.65
N VAL A 532 -14.97 -6.03 -12.94
CA VAL A 532 -15.75 -6.60 -14.04
C VAL A 532 -15.05 -7.86 -14.52
N LEU A 533 -15.74 -9.00 -14.44
CA LEU A 533 -15.24 -10.27 -14.96
C LEU A 533 -15.66 -10.45 -16.41
N VAL A 534 -14.69 -10.62 -17.31
CA VAL A 534 -14.92 -10.89 -18.74
C VAL A 534 -14.61 -12.35 -19.03
N GLY A 535 -15.56 -13.06 -19.64
CA GLY A 535 -15.38 -14.46 -20.05
C GLY A 535 -15.96 -14.78 -21.41
N ALA A 536 -16.10 -13.76 -22.27
CA ALA A 536 -16.65 -13.89 -23.61
C ALA A 536 -16.02 -12.88 -24.58
N ASP A 537 -16.11 -13.18 -25.87
CA ASP A 537 -15.49 -12.40 -26.93
C ASP A 537 -16.32 -11.16 -27.32
N ASP A 538 -15.67 -10.22 -28.01
CA ASP A 538 -16.31 -9.05 -28.62
C ASP A 538 -17.05 -8.14 -27.62
N VAL A 539 -16.65 -8.18 -26.35
CA VAL A 539 -17.25 -7.36 -25.29
C VAL A 539 -16.75 -5.92 -25.31
N VAL A 540 -17.62 -5.00 -24.90
CA VAL A 540 -17.33 -3.56 -24.82
C VAL A 540 -17.56 -3.04 -23.41
N ILE A 541 -16.53 -2.44 -22.83
CA ILE A 541 -16.60 -1.74 -21.55
C ILE A 541 -16.24 -0.28 -21.83
N GLN A 542 -17.16 0.64 -21.59
CA GLN A 542 -16.98 2.02 -22.01
C GLN A 542 -17.49 3.02 -20.99
N SER A 543 -16.68 4.05 -20.72
CA SER A 543 -17.07 5.17 -19.85
C SER A 543 -17.52 4.72 -18.45
N ILE A 544 -16.89 3.69 -17.89
CA ILE A 544 -17.22 3.20 -16.53
C ILE A 544 -16.25 3.74 -15.49
N THR A 545 -16.69 3.72 -14.24
CA THR A 545 -15.82 3.93 -13.07
C THR A 545 -15.86 2.70 -12.18
N GLY A 546 -14.73 2.31 -11.58
CA GLY A 546 -14.71 1.15 -10.67
C GLY A 546 -13.32 0.73 -10.25
N ILE A 547 -13.16 -0.54 -9.87
CA ILE A 547 -11.88 -1.10 -9.41
C ILE A 547 -11.01 -1.58 -10.58
N GLY A 548 -11.59 -2.34 -11.51
CA GLY A 548 -10.83 -2.91 -12.62
C GLY A 548 -11.61 -3.93 -13.47
N VAL A 549 -10.94 -4.52 -14.45
CA VAL A 549 -11.44 -5.55 -15.36
C VAL A 549 -10.50 -6.74 -15.33
N VAL A 550 -11.03 -7.95 -15.19
CA VAL A 550 -10.24 -9.20 -15.25
C VAL A 550 -10.93 -10.19 -16.18
N GLY A 551 -10.18 -10.95 -16.98
CA GLY A 551 -10.84 -11.93 -17.83
C GLY A 551 -10.00 -12.70 -18.84
N TRP A 552 -10.71 -13.53 -19.60
CA TRP A 552 -10.21 -14.35 -20.69
C TRP A 552 -11.18 -14.23 -21.87
N SER A 553 -10.71 -13.67 -22.99
CA SER A 553 -11.57 -13.34 -24.12
C SER A 553 -10.76 -13.01 -25.37
N GLU A 554 -11.43 -12.78 -26.49
CA GLU A 554 -10.88 -12.11 -27.66
C GLU A 554 -11.61 -10.78 -27.92
N ARG A 555 -10.91 -9.83 -28.54
CA ARG A 555 -11.51 -8.57 -29.05
C ARG A 555 -12.24 -7.73 -28.00
N THR A 556 -11.84 -7.83 -26.73
CA THR A 556 -12.34 -6.96 -25.66
C THR A 556 -11.89 -5.52 -25.87
N ARG A 557 -12.83 -4.58 -25.82
CA ARG A 557 -12.57 -3.14 -25.89
C ARG A 557 -12.88 -2.48 -24.56
N ILE A 558 -11.89 -1.82 -23.98
CA ILE A 558 -12.00 -1.07 -22.73
C ILE A 558 -11.62 0.38 -23.02
N GLU A 559 -12.61 1.26 -23.06
CA GLU A 559 -12.44 2.62 -23.59
C GLU A 559 -12.96 3.68 -22.61
N ARG A 560 -12.18 4.73 -22.34
CA ARG A 560 -12.61 5.90 -21.56
C ARG A 560 -13.06 5.59 -20.13
N CYS A 561 -12.49 4.57 -19.49
CA CYS A 561 -12.83 4.18 -18.13
C CYS A 561 -11.88 4.81 -17.11
N THR A 562 -12.34 4.97 -15.87
CA THR A 562 -11.52 5.39 -14.74
C THR A 562 -11.52 4.29 -13.67
N PHE A 563 -10.35 3.72 -13.40
CA PHE A 563 -10.19 2.68 -12.40
C PHE A 563 -9.30 3.14 -11.26
N LYS A 564 -9.73 2.85 -10.03
CA LYS A 564 -8.94 3.10 -8.83
C LYS A 564 -8.74 1.79 -8.08
N GLY A 565 -7.49 1.38 -7.94
CA GLY A 565 -7.10 0.14 -7.30
C GLY A 565 -7.01 0.24 -5.79
N MET A 566 -6.52 -0.86 -5.22
CA MET A 566 -6.22 -1.03 -3.80
C MET A 566 -4.77 -1.46 -3.58
N ARG A 567 -3.88 -0.99 -4.47
CA ARG A 567 -2.42 -1.07 -4.46
C ARG A 567 -1.81 -2.41 -4.83
N TRP A 568 -2.47 -3.51 -4.48
CA TRP A 568 -1.96 -4.86 -4.69
C TRP A 568 -2.65 -5.61 -5.84
N ASP A 569 -3.69 -5.00 -6.40
CA ASP A 569 -4.54 -5.53 -7.47
C ASP A 569 -4.06 -5.10 -8.86
N VAL A 570 -4.68 -5.68 -9.89
CA VAL A 570 -4.43 -5.34 -11.29
C VAL A 570 -5.64 -4.61 -11.84
N GLY A 571 -5.44 -3.45 -12.46
CA GLY A 571 -6.53 -2.64 -12.98
C GLY A 571 -7.21 -3.27 -14.19
N ILE A 572 -6.46 -3.72 -15.17
CA ILE A 572 -6.94 -4.50 -16.31
C ILE A 572 -6.05 -5.72 -16.49
N GLU A 573 -6.57 -6.92 -16.26
CA GLU A 573 -5.86 -8.18 -16.56
C GLU A 573 -6.63 -9.00 -17.60
N LEU A 574 -6.05 -9.18 -18.78
CA LEU A 574 -6.59 -10.05 -19.83
C LEU A 574 -5.59 -11.16 -20.13
N THR A 575 -6.07 -12.41 -20.10
CA THR A 575 -5.25 -13.59 -20.34
C THR A 575 -5.76 -14.36 -21.56
N GLY A 576 -4.85 -14.65 -22.49
CA GLY A 576 -5.15 -15.26 -23.78
C GLY A 576 -5.72 -14.27 -24.79
N GLY A 577 -6.06 -14.80 -25.96
CA GLY A 577 -6.86 -14.09 -26.97
C GLY A 577 -6.09 -13.15 -27.89
N SER A 578 -6.85 -12.46 -28.74
CA SER A 578 -6.29 -11.52 -29.71
C SER A 578 -7.17 -10.30 -29.95
N GLY A 579 -6.56 -9.19 -30.37
CA GLY A 579 -7.30 -8.00 -30.82
C GLY A 579 -7.89 -7.14 -29.71
N HIS A 580 -7.35 -7.19 -28.49
CA HIS A 580 -7.80 -6.33 -27.41
C HIS A 580 -7.45 -4.87 -27.67
N VAL A 581 -8.32 -3.96 -27.22
CA VAL A 581 -8.11 -2.51 -27.31
C VAL A 581 -8.34 -1.88 -25.95
N ILE A 582 -7.30 -1.28 -25.38
CA ILE A 582 -7.32 -0.56 -24.11
C ILE A 582 -6.96 0.89 -24.41
N ASP A 583 -7.98 1.76 -24.49
CA ASP A 583 -7.87 3.08 -25.12
C ASP A 583 -8.45 4.21 -24.24
N ARG A 584 -7.64 5.25 -23.97
CA ARG A 584 -8.06 6.46 -23.22
C ARG A 584 -8.60 6.22 -21.82
N ASN A 585 -8.06 5.25 -21.09
CA ASN A 585 -8.44 4.98 -19.70
C ASN A 585 -7.53 5.72 -18.71
N GLU A 586 -8.00 5.94 -17.49
CA GLU A 586 -7.21 6.44 -16.35
C GLU A 586 -7.18 5.38 -15.26
N LEU A 587 -5.99 4.91 -14.87
CA LEU A 587 -5.82 3.88 -13.85
C LEU A 587 -4.82 4.35 -12.80
N VAL A 588 -5.24 4.30 -11.54
CA VAL A 588 -4.44 4.78 -10.40
C VAL A 588 -4.50 3.80 -9.24
N ASP A 589 -3.45 3.78 -8.41
CA ASP A 589 -3.38 2.97 -7.18
C ASP A 589 -3.50 1.45 -7.40
N HIS A 590 -3.06 0.91 -8.55
CA HIS A 590 -2.94 -0.55 -8.78
C HIS A 590 -1.50 -1.03 -8.61
N LEU A 591 -1.30 -2.33 -8.35
CA LEU A 591 0.02 -2.96 -8.46
C LEU A 591 0.52 -2.88 -9.90
N CYS A 592 -0.38 -3.25 -10.81
CA CYS A 592 -0.21 -3.22 -12.24
C CYS A 592 -1.44 -2.55 -12.85
N ASN A 593 -1.29 -1.49 -13.64
CA ASN A 593 -2.47 -0.88 -14.27
C ASN A 593 -3.01 -1.78 -15.39
N VAL A 594 -2.16 -2.22 -16.32
CA VAL A 594 -2.54 -3.14 -17.40
C VAL A 594 -1.61 -4.33 -17.45
N ARG A 595 -2.16 -5.54 -17.32
CA ARG A 595 -1.47 -6.79 -17.58
C ARG A 595 -2.12 -7.56 -18.72
N LEU A 596 -1.32 -7.89 -19.73
CA LEU A 596 -1.69 -8.85 -20.76
C LEU A 596 -0.83 -10.11 -20.59
N ARG A 597 -1.47 -11.28 -20.61
CA ARG A 597 -0.78 -12.58 -20.56
C ARG A 597 -1.19 -13.42 -21.76
N ASP A 598 -0.25 -14.04 -22.46
CA ASP A 598 -0.54 -14.95 -23.58
C ASP A 598 -1.46 -14.33 -24.66
N ALA A 599 -1.44 -13.01 -24.80
CA ALA A 599 -2.30 -12.26 -25.70
C ALA A 599 -1.56 -11.87 -26.98
N SER A 600 -2.30 -11.63 -28.05
CA SER A 600 -1.70 -11.24 -29.34
C SER A 600 -2.40 -10.08 -30.03
N ALA A 601 -1.68 -9.40 -30.93
CA ALA A 601 -2.23 -8.38 -31.84
C ALA A 601 -3.14 -7.36 -31.13
N SER A 602 -2.73 -6.88 -29.95
CA SER A 602 -3.51 -6.04 -29.07
C SER A 602 -2.91 -4.64 -28.95
N LEU A 603 -3.73 -3.65 -28.60
CA LEU A 603 -3.35 -2.24 -28.55
C LEU A 603 -3.66 -1.63 -27.17
N VAL A 604 -2.64 -1.05 -26.55
CA VAL A 604 -2.74 -0.24 -25.32
C VAL A 604 -2.35 1.19 -25.67
N THR A 605 -3.32 2.10 -25.76
CA THR A 605 -3.09 3.44 -26.31
C THR A 605 -3.79 4.60 -25.60
N GLU A 606 -3.15 5.77 -25.62
CA GLU A 606 -3.70 7.04 -25.10
C GLU A 606 -4.18 6.98 -23.64
N ASN A 607 -3.69 6.04 -22.83
CA ASN A 607 -4.09 5.89 -21.42
C ASN A 607 -3.24 6.76 -20.48
N ARG A 608 -3.76 7.01 -19.29
CA ARG A 608 -3.03 7.62 -18.16
C ARG A 608 -2.87 6.60 -17.03
N PHE A 609 -1.64 6.38 -16.60
CA PHE A 609 -1.28 5.37 -15.62
C PHE A 609 -0.48 5.96 -14.45
N GLU A 610 -0.93 5.69 -13.23
CA GLU A 610 -0.21 5.92 -11.98
C GLU A 610 -0.29 4.65 -11.11
N GLY A 611 0.52 3.66 -11.47
CA GLY A 611 0.59 2.35 -10.81
C GLY A 611 1.80 2.21 -9.90
N ARG A 612 1.84 1.14 -9.10
CA ARG A 612 2.95 0.88 -8.19
C ARG A 612 4.15 0.24 -8.90
N TRP A 613 3.97 -0.96 -9.45
CA TRP A 613 5.06 -1.73 -10.05
C TRP A 613 5.06 -1.66 -11.57
N TRP A 614 3.88 -1.74 -12.20
CA TRP A 614 3.77 -1.72 -13.65
C TRP A 614 2.67 -0.79 -14.12
N ALA A 615 2.96 0.04 -15.12
CA ALA A 615 1.89 0.67 -15.87
C ALA A 615 1.37 -0.31 -16.92
N VAL A 616 2.27 -0.91 -17.71
CA VAL A 616 1.95 -2.01 -18.63
C VAL A 616 2.91 -3.18 -18.43
N HIS A 617 2.36 -4.37 -18.21
CA HIS A 617 3.11 -5.62 -18.11
C HIS A 617 2.60 -6.62 -19.14
N LEU A 618 3.46 -6.95 -20.10
CA LEU A 618 3.22 -7.94 -21.14
C LEU A 618 3.96 -9.23 -20.78
N VAL A 619 3.23 -10.32 -20.55
CA VAL A 619 3.79 -11.64 -20.25
C VAL A 619 3.49 -12.58 -21.40
N ASN A 620 4.53 -13.06 -22.08
CA ASN A 620 4.41 -13.97 -23.21
C ASN A 620 3.41 -13.49 -24.28
N CYS A 621 3.49 -12.22 -24.66
CA CYS A 621 2.57 -11.59 -25.61
C CYS A 621 3.21 -11.36 -26.98
N ASP A 622 2.42 -11.55 -28.04
CA ASP A 622 2.89 -11.44 -29.43
C ASP A 622 2.27 -10.25 -30.17
N HIS A 623 3.11 -9.40 -30.77
CA HIS A 623 2.66 -8.27 -31.59
C HIS A 623 1.71 -7.32 -30.84
N VAL A 624 2.02 -7.00 -29.58
CA VAL A 624 1.29 -5.99 -28.81
C VAL A 624 1.91 -4.62 -29.00
N GLU A 625 1.06 -3.62 -29.23
CA GLU A 625 1.47 -2.23 -29.39
C GLU A 625 1.11 -1.42 -28.13
N VAL A 626 2.10 -0.78 -27.51
CA VAL A 626 1.95 0.13 -26.37
C VAL A 626 2.32 1.54 -26.85
N VAL A 627 1.30 2.36 -27.12
CA VAL A 627 1.43 3.56 -27.95
C VAL A 627 0.86 4.80 -27.27
N ASP A 628 1.59 5.91 -27.27
CA ASP A 628 1.07 7.24 -26.87
C ASP A 628 0.39 7.29 -25.47
N ASN A 629 0.82 6.46 -24.53
CA ASN A 629 0.33 6.49 -23.14
C ASN A 629 1.14 7.49 -22.29
N ASN A 630 0.53 8.00 -21.23
CA ASN A 630 1.19 8.81 -20.20
C ASN A 630 1.31 8.00 -18.90
N MET A 631 2.54 7.69 -18.49
CA MET A 631 2.84 6.81 -17.36
C MET A 631 3.69 7.57 -16.34
N GLN A 632 3.21 7.65 -15.09
CA GLN A 632 3.88 8.42 -14.05
C GLN A 632 3.98 7.62 -12.76
N HIS A 633 5.03 7.87 -11.97
CA HIS A 633 5.18 7.33 -10.61
C HIS A 633 5.12 5.80 -10.51
N THR A 634 5.56 5.10 -11.55
CA THR A 634 5.53 3.63 -11.64
C THR A 634 6.94 3.06 -11.63
N MET A 635 7.18 1.95 -10.94
CA MET A 635 8.51 1.30 -10.95
C MET A 635 8.94 0.99 -12.40
N ARG A 636 8.19 0.15 -13.12
CA ARG A 636 8.40 -0.17 -14.53
C ARG A 636 7.25 0.44 -15.33
N ALA A 637 7.54 1.37 -16.24
CA ALA A 637 6.47 1.91 -17.07
C ALA A 637 5.96 0.86 -18.08
N VAL A 638 6.87 0.25 -18.85
CA VAL A 638 6.51 -0.90 -19.69
C VAL A 638 7.47 -2.05 -19.40
N ASP A 639 6.91 -3.22 -19.14
CA ASP A 639 7.64 -4.46 -18.94
C ASP A 639 7.20 -5.50 -19.96
N VAL A 640 8.14 -6.06 -20.70
CA VAL A 640 7.94 -7.10 -21.70
C VAL A 640 8.74 -8.33 -21.30
N GLU A 641 8.03 -9.29 -20.71
CA GLU A 641 8.56 -10.58 -20.31
C GLU A 641 8.20 -11.62 -21.38
N ALA A 642 9.22 -12.22 -22.03
CA ALA A 642 9.03 -13.17 -23.13
C ALA A 642 8.18 -12.62 -24.32
N GLY A 643 7.65 -13.51 -25.16
CA GLY A 643 6.83 -13.15 -26.32
C GLY A 643 7.63 -12.57 -27.51
N ASN A 644 6.92 -12.18 -28.57
CA ASN A 644 7.54 -11.79 -29.82
C ASN A 644 6.92 -10.55 -30.48
N GLY A 645 7.76 -9.60 -30.89
CA GLY A 645 7.42 -8.56 -31.85
C GLY A 645 6.55 -7.43 -31.31
N SER A 646 6.59 -7.17 -30.00
CA SER A 646 5.88 -6.04 -29.37
C SER A 646 6.55 -4.70 -29.68
N VAL A 647 5.77 -3.62 -29.73
CA VAL A 647 6.26 -2.27 -30.08
C VAL A 647 5.84 -1.27 -29.00
N ILE A 648 6.82 -0.56 -28.45
CA ILE A 648 6.67 0.44 -27.39
C ILE A 648 7.09 1.78 -27.98
N THR A 649 6.11 2.64 -28.27
CA THR A 649 6.37 3.89 -29.02
C THR A 649 5.50 5.07 -28.60
N GLY A 650 6.07 6.28 -28.68
CA GLY A 650 5.32 7.52 -28.42
C GLY A 650 4.90 7.74 -26.97
N ASN A 651 5.27 6.86 -26.04
CA ASN A 651 4.86 6.97 -24.65
C ASN A 651 5.62 8.09 -23.92
N TRP A 652 4.92 8.78 -23.03
CA TRP A 652 5.48 9.72 -22.07
C TRP A 652 5.62 9.02 -20.71
N VAL A 653 6.85 8.89 -20.21
CA VAL A 653 7.15 8.24 -18.94
C VAL A 653 7.86 9.22 -18.01
N ALA A 654 7.39 9.32 -16.77
CA ALA A 654 8.02 10.16 -15.76
C ALA A 654 8.08 9.54 -14.35
N ASP A 655 9.12 9.92 -13.59
CA ASP A 655 9.17 9.75 -12.13
C ASP A 655 9.09 8.27 -11.66
N GLY A 656 9.72 7.36 -12.40
CA GLY A 656 9.72 5.90 -12.15
C GLY A 656 11.11 5.28 -11.94
N ASP A 657 11.19 3.95 -11.88
CA ASP A 657 12.50 3.27 -11.93
C ASP A 657 13.01 3.13 -13.37
N SER A 658 12.21 2.54 -14.25
CA SER A 658 12.58 2.28 -15.65
C SER A 658 11.48 2.69 -16.63
N GLY A 659 11.90 3.25 -17.77
CA GLY A 659 11.00 3.60 -18.87
C GLY A 659 10.52 2.39 -19.66
N ALA A 660 11.41 1.45 -19.95
CA ALA A 660 11.05 0.15 -20.52
C ALA A 660 12.01 -0.94 -20.04
N LEU A 661 11.46 -2.10 -19.70
CA LEU A 661 12.17 -3.34 -19.44
C LEU A 661 11.77 -4.37 -20.49
N VAL A 662 12.75 -5.00 -21.12
CA VAL A 662 12.55 -6.12 -22.04
C VAL A 662 13.38 -7.28 -21.55
N GLU A 663 12.71 -8.33 -21.07
CA GLU A 663 13.36 -9.40 -20.33
C GLU A 663 12.93 -10.84 -20.69
N PHE A 664 13.75 -11.79 -20.22
CA PHE A 664 13.46 -13.23 -20.17
C PHE A 664 12.99 -13.83 -21.49
N GLY A 665 13.80 -13.67 -22.54
CA GLY A 665 13.60 -14.33 -23.82
C GLY A 665 12.65 -13.60 -24.77
N ALA A 666 12.25 -12.36 -24.46
CA ALA A 666 11.48 -11.54 -25.39
C ALA A 666 12.26 -11.34 -26.72
N THR A 667 11.58 -11.51 -27.85
CA THR A 667 12.19 -11.39 -29.19
C THR A 667 11.56 -10.30 -30.04
N ASP A 668 12.36 -9.70 -30.92
CA ASP A 668 11.92 -8.73 -31.92
C ASP A 668 11.16 -7.50 -31.39
N THR A 669 11.25 -7.23 -30.09
CA THR A 669 10.65 -6.07 -29.42
C THR A 669 11.31 -4.77 -29.88
N ALA A 670 10.53 -3.72 -30.09
CA ALA A 670 11.03 -2.40 -30.46
C ALA A 670 10.67 -1.35 -29.40
N VAL A 671 11.66 -0.59 -28.92
CA VAL A 671 11.48 0.53 -27.99
C VAL A 671 11.98 1.80 -28.69
N ILE A 672 11.05 2.60 -29.22
CA ILE A 672 11.36 3.70 -30.15
C ILE A 672 10.48 4.93 -29.87
N ASP A 673 10.99 6.13 -30.11
CA ASP A 673 10.24 7.39 -30.05
C ASP A 673 9.49 7.67 -28.74
N ASN A 674 9.98 7.16 -27.60
CA ASN A 674 9.42 7.47 -26.28
C ASN A 674 10.12 8.70 -25.65
N HIS A 675 9.40 9.42 -24.78
CA HIS A 675 9.95 10.45 -23.90
C HIS A 675 10.00 9.92 -22.48
N ILE A 676 11.20 9.76 -21.92
CA ILE A 676 11.41 9.20 -20.59
C ILE A 676 12.18 10.21 -19.75
N GLU A 677 11.57 10.66 -18.66
CA GLU A 677 12.13 11.70 -17.80
C GLU A 677 12.13 11.36 -16.32
N ARG A 678 13.15 11.80 -15.57
CA ARG A 678 13.23 11.60 -14.10
C ARG A 678 13.05 10.14 -13.64
N CYS A 679 13.34 9.18 -14.52
CA CYS A 679 13.42 7.77 -14.15
C CYS A 679 14.83 7.44 -13.65
N ARG A 680 14.99 6.32 -12.93
CA ARG A 680 16.35 5.83 -12.63
C ARG A 680 17.11 5.51 -13.92
N ILE A 681 16.50 4.74 -14.80
CA ILE A 681 17.03 4.31 -16.09
C ILE A 681 16.00 4.49 -17.21
N GLY A 682 16.46 4.70 -18.44
CA GLY A 682 15.61 4.77 -19.62
C GLY A 682 15.11 3.39 -20.05
N VAL A 683 16.00 2.56 -20.58
CA VAL A 683 15.69 1.22 -21.09
C VAL A 683 16.63 0.19 -20.49
N LEU A 684 16.09 -0.92 -19.98
CA LEU A 684 16.84 -2.09 -19.56
C LEU A 684 16.45 -3.27 -20.46
N VAL A 685 17.45 -3.98 -20.98
CA VAL A 685 17.26 -5.21 -21.76
C VAL A 685 18.00 -6.33 -21.05
N TRP A 686 17.35 -7.46 -20.79
CA TRP A 686 17.96 -8.58 -20.06
C TRP A 686 17.57 -9.92 -20.68
N ASP A 687 18.52 -10.70 -21.21
CA ASP A 687 18.20 -11.95 -21.89
C ASP A 687 17.21 -11.77 -23.09
N ALA A 688 17.35 -10.67 -23.83
CA ALA A 688 16.48 -10.33 -24.96
C ALA A 688 17.29 -9.71 -26.13
N PRO A 689 18.19 -10.50 -26.77
CA PRO A 689 19.25 -10.00 -27.66
C PRO A 689 18.74 -9.38 -28.98
N THR A 690 17.51 -9.68 -29.38
CA THR A 690 16.91 -9.17 -30.63
C THR A 690 16.14 -7.87 -30.44
N THR A 691 16.16 -7.30 -29.24
CA THR A 691 15.51 -6.03 -28.92
C THR A 691 16.11 -4.88 -29.73
N ARG A 692 15.25 -4.11 -30.41
CA ARG A 692 15.62 -2.93 -31.19
C ARG A 692 15.33 -1.67 -30.40
N ILE A 693 16.37 -0.98 -29.95
CA ILE A 693 16.24 0.33 -29.31
C ILE A 693 16.52 1.41 -30.35
N GLY A 694 15.51 2.22 -30.65
CA GLY A 694 15.60 3.34 -31.59
C GLY A 694 15.87 4.68 -30.89
N PRO A 695 15.65 5.82 -31.58
CA PRO A 695 15.77 7.12 -30.94
C PRO A 695 14.72 7.26 -29.84
N ASN A 696 15.15 7.53 -28.61
CA ASN A 696 14.28 7.88 -27.49
C ASN A 696 14.81 9.18 -26.86
N THR A 697 13.92 9.97 -26.27
CA THR A 697 14.29 11.21 -25.56
C THR A 697 14.42 10.87 -24.08
N PHE A 698 15.63 11.09 -23.53
CA PHE A 698 15.92 10.89 -22.11
C PHE A 698 16.21 12.21 -21.44
N VAL A 699 15.50 12.54 -20.35
CA VAL A 699 15.64 13.81 -19.63
C VAL A 699 15.83 13.56 -18.14
N ASP A 700 16.85 14.17 -17.53
CA ASP A 700 17.07 14.13 -16.07
C ASP A 700 17.04 12.73 -15.43
N LEU A 701 17.54 11.71 -16.14
CA LEU A 701 17.67 10.36 -15.58
C LEU A 701 18.62 10.31 -14.38
N HIS A 702 18.40 9.33 -13.49
CA HIS A 702 19.26 9.19 -12.31
C HIS A 702 20.62 8.59 -12.64
N GLU A 703 20.65 7.62 -13.55
CA GLU A 703 21.86 7.01 -14.09
C GLU A 703 22.37 7.77 -15.31
N GLN A 704 23.70 7.76 -15.49
CA GLN A 704 24.33 8.45 -16.64
C GLN A 704 24.06 7.73 -17.96
N ASP A 705 24.09 6.40 -17.94
CA ASP A 705 23.81 5.58 -19.11
C ASP A 705 22.29 5.31 -19.17
N PRO A 706 21.58 5.82 -20.18
CA PRO A 706 20.13 5.69 -20.27
C PRO A 706 19.70 4.27 -20.65
N ILE A 707 20.62 3.47 -21.18
CA ILE A 707 20.37 2.13 -21.71
C ILE A 707 21.33 1.15 -21.05
N VAL A 708 20.80 0.11 -20.41
CA VAL A 708 21.59 -1.00 -19.86
C VAL A 708 21.21 -2.28 -20.59
N ILE A 709 22.24 -3.02 -21.01
CA ILE A 709 22.08 -4.30 -21.70
C ILE A 709 22.70 -5.41 -20.83
N GLY A 710 21.86 -6.38 -20.51
CA GLY A 710 22.14 -7.61 -19.80
C GLY A 710 22.92 -8.61 -20.66
N PRO A 711 23.43 -9.69 -20.05
CA PRO A 711 24.09 -10.75 -20.80
C PRO A 711 23.11 -11.43 -21.77
N GLU A 712 23.65 -11.94 -22.88
CA GLU A 712 22.95 -12.90 -23.73
C GLU A 712 23.01 -14.28 -23.06
N PRO A 713 22.00 -15.16 -23.26
CA PRO A 713 22.07 -16.52 -22.77
C PRO A 713 23.26 -17.22 -23.46
N ALA A 714 24.09 -17.88 -22.64
CA ALA A 714 25.36 -18.49 -23.07
C ALA A 714 25.18 -19.67 -24.04
#